data_AF-A0A3P7Y2D9-F1
#
_entry.id   AF-A0A3P7Y2D9-F1
#
_cell.length_a   1.000
_cell.length_b   1.000
_cell.length_c   1.000
_cell.angle_alpha   90.00
_cell.angle_beta   90.00
_cell.angle_gamma   90.00
#
_symmetry.space_group_name_H-M   'P 1'
#
loop_
_entity.id
_entity.type
_entity.pdbx_description
1 polymer ?
#
loop_
_entity_poly.entity_id
_entity_poly.type
_entity_poly.pdbx_seq_one_letter_code
_entity_poly.pdbx_strand_id
1 'polypeptide(L)'
;MELIERDREDGQDTHPIYIEILSGVLEIIAQSGRPPENNMTGLRSPSLGDQLATVASTASLVEAHPFPMYVNMIVVRLADAFKDGSNPLRMTIARVLSECRSHLSLVFSGSEIFKRFLSVSHSNDPVARAMTLQVLASLAPISPESKQVHHLIVESMSAEDAGEFQAACHAMAEFAHLSSELGNLGQSDCMQMRIRYLQISCNCLCRVPNERKWQMLCGPFLATIEHELPTKLAIRLYRTLGQFLCCSDVAAEQVLLVLDSILRTPVAHTNISQLIEFCCQITSHLPFVVGKLHHWARGVVEKESHLLRPSLAYLLLAPSVQLSEDIDTLMNGTDLDRYVIARVAFRNGQWKRAALPNLQAICTDRLSLENCEWIQALRELAASQLSEFSVSALFEQNKHLYRVHAILKSLAQSSQHEAAFAFPSEWVACLLYSSDAALQIASAVSPTLNWCKHPLSAAVVFRVKRALEACEYGIGRACQAWLRLARSSFGADEESIDFLALQHTQCALVQYAVQCVTGRQASAVPLPTSSGNSTHTQLLLEQLQMASSQIAQLAANDEGISIQMSVSIHSQIKDNITISTTDTVPIQVDGVISTTHTVPVHSVIITASLQFPTMSALNYNETRTVKPTQNIHFTANFLMQFKQTCNMEFSVEFVDGEQGKRWVSDTTASLKVDVKE
;
A
#
# COMPACT_ATOMS: atom_id res chain seq x y z
N MET A 1 16.52 31.62 -55.91
CA MET A 1 16.43 32.92 -55.23
C MET A 1 17.57 32.95 -54.22
N GLU A 2 18.72 33.43 -54.69
CA GLU A 2 19.24 34.79 -54.42
C GLU A 2 19.91 34.83 -53.03
N LEU A 3 21.24 34.69 -52.98
CA LEU A 3 22.23 35.77 -53.06
C LEU A 3 22.21 36.63 -51.80
N ILE A 4 23.37 36.70 -51.12
CA ILE A 4 24.10 37.94 -50.83
C ILE A 4 25.56 37.54 -50.54
N GLU A 5 26.41 37.77 -51.53
CA GLU A 5 27.78 38.27 -51.33
C GLU A 5 27.72 39.80 -51.35
N ARG A 6 28.64 40.44 -50.60
CA ARG A 6 29.25 41.79 -50.75
C ARG A 6 29.87 42.15 -49.39
N ASP A 7 31.03 42.76 -49.25
CA ASP A 7 32.02 43.32 -50.18
C ASP A 7 33.33 43.56 -49.36
N ARG A 8 34.49 43.41 -50.04
CA ARG A 8 35.69 44.30 -50.14
C ARG A 8 36.09 45.22 -48.97
N GLU A 9 37.33 45.64 -48.72
CA GLU A 9 38.69 45.72 -49.33
C GLU A 9 39.57 46.19 -48.13
N ASP A 10 40.87 45.93 -47.94
CA ASP A 10 42.03 46.47 -48.67
C ASP A 10 43.33 46.14 -47.89
N GLY A 11 44.48 46.08 -48.57
CA GLY A 11 45.77 46.51 -47.98
C GLY A 11 46.85 45.48 -47.60
N GLN A 12 47.67 45.11 -48.61
CA GLN A 12 49.15 45.03 -48.62
C GLN A 12 49.96 44.29 -47.52
N ASP A 13 50.56 43.18 -47.96
CA ASP A 13 51.94 42.70 -47.78
C ASP A 13 52.66 42.85 -46.44
N THR A 14 52.82 41.74 -45.70
CA THR A 14 54.07 41.41 -44.98
C THR A 14 54.27 39.88 -44.81
N HIS A 15 55.23 39.36 -45.58
CA HIS A 15 56.20 38.28 -45.28
C HIS A 15 55.79 36.81 -44.96
N PRO A 16 56.64 35.82 -45.35
CA PRO A 16 56.33 34.41 -45.56
C PRO A 16 56.41 33.56 -44.27
N ILE A 17 55.96 34.08 -43.13
CA ILE A 17 56.09 33.37 -41.85
C ILE A 17 54.92 32.41 -41.60
N TYR A 18 53.75 32.65 -42.23
CA TYR A 18 52.55 31.85 -41.96
C TYR A 18 52.51 30.48 -42.66
N ILE A 19 53.18 30.29 -43.80
CA ILE A 19 53.20 28.99 -44.48
C ILE A 19 54.25 28.04 -43.88
N GLU A 20 55.38 28.54 -43.39
CA GLU A 20 56.34 27.72 -42.62
C GLU A 20 55.82 27.40 -41.21
N ILE A 21 55.07 28.31 -40.58
CA ILE A 21 54.37 27.99 -39.31
C ILE A 21 53.22 27.02 -39.56
N LEU A 22 52.48 27.08 -40.67
CA LEU A 22 51.42 26.08 -40.94
C LEU A 22 51.99 24.72 -41.34
N SER A 23 53.11 24.65 -42.06
CA SER A 23 53.83 23.40 -42.33
C SER A 23 54.46 22.84 -41.06
N GLY A 24 55.06 23.70 -40.22
CA GLY A 24 55.62 23.34 -38.93
C GLY A 24 54.57 22.95 -37.89
N VAL A 25 53.38 23.58 -37.90
CA VAL A 25 52.26 23.23 -37.01
C VAL A 25 51.55 21.97 -37.49
N LEU A 26 51.48 21.69 -38.80
CA LEU A 26 51.02 20.39 -39.30
C LEU A 26 52.00 19.26 -39.00
N GLU A 27 53.33 19.50 -39.05
CA GLU A 27 54.34 18.54 -38.60
C GLU A 27 54.39 18.40 -37.07
N ILE A 28 54.16 19.46 -36.30
CA ILE A 28 54.11 19.43 -34.82
C ILE A 28 52.80 18.81 -34.32
N ILE A 29 51.66 18.99 -35.01
CA ILE A 29 50.41 18.28 -34.70
C ILE A 29 50.50 16.80 -35.10
N ALA A 30 51.21 16.47 -36.20
CA ALA A 30 51.51 15.09 -36.56
C ALA A 30 52.52 14.41 -35.61
N GLN A 31 53.41 15.17 -34.96
CA GLN A 31 54.41 14.66 -34.01
C GLN A 31 53.93 14.66 -32.55
N SER A 32 52.99 15.53 -32.15
CA SER A 32 52.38 15.56 -30.82
C SER A 32 51.17 14.62 -30.67
N GLY A 33 50.65 14.09 -31.78
CA GLY A 33 49.61 13.07 -31.82
C GLY A 33 50.14 11.63 -31.82
N ARG A 34 51.29 11.32 -31.21
CA ARG A 34 51.61 9.91 -30.95
C ARG A 34 50.57 9.39 -29.95
N PRO A 35 49.70 8.43 -30.32
CA PRO A 35 48.93 7.72 -29.30
C PRO A 35 49.95 7.13 -28.31
N PRO A 36 49.68 7.12 -27.00
CA PRO A 36 50.58 6.52 -26.03
C PRO A 36 50.98 5.13 -26.52
N GLU A 37 52.29 4.84 -26.52
CA GLU A 37 52.87 3.60 -27.02
C GLU A 37 52.02 2.39 -26.59
N ASN A 38 51.38 1.76 -27.57
CA ASN A 38 50.67 0.47 -27.54
C ASN A 38 50.51 -0.23 -26.17
N ASN A 39 49.71 0.32 -25.25
CA ASN A 39 49.32 -0.38 -24.01
C ASN A 39 48.43 -1.63 -24.24
N MET A 40 48.03 -1.89 -25.49
CA MET A 40 47.26 -3.07 -25.89
C MET A 40 48.11 -4.27 -26.30
N THR A 41 49.43 -4.22 -26.17
CA THR A 41 50.33 -5.38 -26.40
C THR A 41 49.95 -6.57 -25.53
N GLY A 42 49.42 -6.33 -24.33
CA GLY A 42 48.93 -7.37 -23.42
C GLY A 42 47.74 -8.17 -23.95
N LEU A 43 46.97 -7.65 -24.92
CA LEU A 43 45.92 -8.44 -25.60
C LEU A 43 46.50 -9.56 -26.48
N ARG A 44 47.76 -9.43 -26.90
CA ARG A 44 48.48 -10.47 -27.67
C ARG A 44 49.25 -11.43 -26.77
N SER A 45 49.22 -11.24 -25.44
CA SER A 45 49.83 -12.18 -24.50
C SER A 45 49.12 -13.52 -24.56
N PRO A 46 49.84 -14.67 -24.46
CA PRO A 46 49.20 -15.98 -24.30
C PRO A 46 48.55 -16.16 -22.91
N SER A 47 48.87 -15.28 -21.94
CA SER A 47 48.30 -15.31 -20.59
C SER A 47 46.94 -14.62 -20.56
N LEU A 48 45.90 -15.36 -20.17
CA LEU A 48 44.56 -14.79 -19.96
C LEU A 48 44.56 -13.68 -18.89
N GLY A 49 45.40 -13.79 -17.86
CA GLY A 49 45.52 -12.77 -16.82
C GLY A 49 45.97 -11.41 -17.37
N ASP A 50 46.96 -11.43 -18.28
CA ASP A 50 47.47 -10.22 -18.91
C ASP A 50 46.44 -9.60 -19.85
N GLN A 51 45.72 -10.44 -20.61
CA GLN A 51 44.63 -10.00 -21.47
C GLN A 51 43.53 -9.31 -20.66
N LEU A 52 43.10 -9.92 -19.56
CA LEU A 52 42.05 -9.37 -18.68
C LEU A 52 42.48 -8.05 -18.03
N ALA A 53 43.72 -7.96 -17.52
CA ALA A 53 44.26 -6.72 -16.95
C ALA A 53 44.33 -5.59 -18.00
N THR A 54 44.69 -5.94 -19.24
CA THR A 54 44.73 -4.99 -20.36
C THR A 54 43.33 -4.50 -20.72
N VAL A 55 42.33 -5.38 -20.80
CA VAL A 55 40.94 -4.98 -21.08
C VAL A 55 40.38 -4.12 -19.94
N ALA A 56 40.59 -4.52 -18.67
CA ALA A 56 40.05 -3.79 -17.51
C ALA A 56 40.58 -2.36 -17.39
N SER A 57 41.83 -2.10 -17.80
CA SER A 57 42.40 -0.75 -17.81
C SER A 57 41.95 0.11 -19.01
N THR A 58 41.22 -0.47 -19.96
CA THR A 58 40.80 0.25 -21.17
C THR A 58 39.76 1.33 -20.88
N ALA A 59 38.87 1.14 -19.89
CA ALA A 59 37.87 2.16 -19.54
C ALA A 59 38.50 3.48 -19.08
N SER A 60 39.50 3.42 -18.19
CA SER A 60 40.22 4.60 -17.71
C SER A 60 41.06 5.26 -18.81
N LEU A 61 41.58 4.48 -19.77
CA LEU A 61 42.32 5.01 -20.91
C LEU A 61 41.41 5.77 -21.89
N VAL A 62 40.20 5.27 -22.14
CA VAL A 62 39.18 5.93 -22.98
C VAL A 62 38.72 7.23 -22.34
N GLU A 63 38.49 7.22 -21.02
CA GLU A 63 38.10 8.40 -20.25
C GLU A 63 39.21 9.48 -20.26
N ALA A 64 40.46 9.07 -20.06
CA ALA A 64 41.62 9.97 -20.08
C ALA A 64 41.93 10.54 -21.48
N HIS A 65 41.53 9.84 -22.56
CA HIS A 65 41.87 10.21 -23.94
C HIS A 65 40.67 10.01 -24.91
N PRO A 66 39.61 10.83 -24.82
CA PRO A 66 38.37 10.64 -25.61
C PRO A 66 38.50 11.17 -27.05
N PHE A 67 39.62 10.89 -27.73
CA PHE A 67 39.82 11.28 -29.12
C PHE A 67 39.18 10.23 -30.05
N PRO A 68 38.34 10.62 -31.04
CA PRO A 68 37.62 9.67 -31.90
C PRO A 68 38.51 8.59 -32.54
N MET A 69 39.70 8.96 -33.03
CA MET A 69 40.65 8.01 -33.61
C MET A 69 41.15 6.97 -32.59
N TYR A 70 41.41 7.40 -31.36
CA TYR A 70 41.91 6.54 -30.29
C TYR A 70 40.80 5.62 -29.75
N VAL A 71 39.61 6.16 -29.49
CA VAL A 71 38.43 5.39 -29.08
C VAL A 71 38.05 4.36 -30.14
N ASN A 72 38.00 4.75 -31.41
CA ASN A 72 37.72 3.83 -32.51
C ASN A 72 38.77 2.72 -32.62
N MET A 73 40.07 3.05 -32.54
CA MET A 73 41.15 2.05 -32.52
C MET A 73 40.98 1.07 -31.34
N ILE A 74 40.64 1.58 -30.16
CA ILE A 74 40.44 0.76 -28.97
C ILE A 74 39.31 -0.26 -29.19
N VAL A 75 38.15 0.22 -29.61
CA VAL A 75 36.96 -0.63 -29.80
C VAL A 75 37.20 -1.67 -30.89
N VAL A 76 37.91 -1.32 -31.98
CA VAL A 76 38.31 -2.30 -33.02
C VAL A 76 39.18 -3.41 -32.43
N ARG A 77 40.18 -3.07 -31.61
CA ARG A 77 41.05 -4.09 -30.98
C ARG A 77 40.31 -4.95 -29.97
N LEU A 78 39.38 -4.37 -29.21
CA LEU A 78 38.49 -5.15 -28.33
C LEU A 78 37.59 -6.09 -29.14
N ALA A 79 37.09 -5.65 -30.30
CA ALA A 79 36.28 -6.49 -31.17
C ALA A 79 37.08 -7.67 -31.75
N ASP A 80 38.33 -7.45 -32.14
CA ASP A 80 39.25 -8.52 -32.55
C ASP A 80 39.50 -9.51 -31.41
N ALA A 81 39.79 -9.01 -30.20
CA ALA A 81 40.02 -9.86 -29.02
C ALA A 81 38.75 -10.63 -28.58
N PHE A 82 37.56 -10.04 -28.76
CA PHE A 82 36.29 -10.69 -28.43
C PHE A 82 35.99 -11.88 -29.33
N LYS A 83 36.28 -11.73 -30.63
CA LYS A 83 36.04 -12.76 -31.64
C LYS A 83 36.76 -14.06 -31.28
N ASP A 84 38.08 -13.98 -31.07
CA ASP A 84 38.93 -15.15 -30.85
C ASP A 84 39.10 -15.50 -29.34
N GLY A 85 38.50 -14.70 -28.45
CA GLY A 85 38.68 -14.78 -27.00
C GLY A 85 37.89 -15.89 -26.29
N SER A 86 38.24 -16.16 -25.04
CA SER A 86 37.48 -17.03 -24.13
C SER A 86 36.31 -16.28 -23.47
N ASN A 87 35.34 -17.00 -22.88
CA ASN A 87 34.19 -16.34 -22.22
C ASN A 87 34.56 -15.37 -21.10
N PRO A 88 35.57 -15.65 -20.22
CA PRO A 88 36.04 -14.66 -19.25
C PRO A 88 36.51 -13.35 -19.90
N LEU A 89 37.20 -13.45 -21.04
CA LEU A 89 37.63 -12.28 -21.80
C LEU A 89 36.44 -11.53 -22.39
N ARG A 90 35.50 -12.24 -23.03
CA ARG A 90 34.26 -11.66 -23.58
C ARG A 90 33.41 -10.95 -22.54
N MET A 91 33.27 -11.53 -21.34
CA MET A 91 32.56 -10.93 -20.21
C MET A 91 33.21 -9.62 -19.78
N THR A 92 34.54 -9.61 -19.68
CA THR A 92 35.30 -8.41 -19.29
C THR A 92 35.17 -7.32 -20.35
N ILE A 93 35.24 -7.68 -21.64
CA ILE A 93 35.03 -6.75 -22.75
C ILE A 93 33.61 -6.16 -22.72
N ALA A 94 32.59 -6.99 -22.50
CA ALA A 94 31.19 -6.54 -22.42
C ALA A 94 30.99 -5.53 -21.28
N ARG A 95 31.57 -5.80 -20.11
CA ARG A 95 31.56 -4.88 -18.97
C ARG A 95 32.24 -3.55 -19.30
N VAL A 96 33.46 -3.59 -19.83
CA VAL A 96 34.24 -2.37 -20.15
C VAL A 96 33.54 -1.52 -21.21
N LEU A 97 32.95 -2.14 -22.24
CA LEU A 97 32.17 -1.38 -23.23
C LEU A 97 30.91 -0.74 -22.62
N SER A 98 30.26 -1.42 -21.66
CA SER A 98 29.16 -0.81 -20.91
C SER A 98 29.60 0.39 -20.07
N GLU A 99 30.79 0.34 -19.48
CA GLU A 99 31.37 1.46 -18.71
C GLU A 99 31.75 2.64 -19.62
N CYS A 100 32.22 2.36 -20.83
CA CYS A 100 32.62 3.39 -21.81
C CYS A 100 31.45 4.03 -22.58
N ARG A 101 30.19 3.72 -22.24
CA ARG A 101 29.00 4.01 -23.07
C ARG A 101 28.90 5.48 -23.52
N SER A 102 29.25 6.45 -22.67
CA SER A 102 29.24 7.89 -22.99
C SER A 102 30.19 8.28 -24.13
N HIS A 103 31.27 7.51 -24.34
CA HIS A 103 32.31 7.78 -25.33
C HIS A 103 32.16 6.94 -26.60
N LEU A 104 31.29 5.90 -26.60
CA LEU A 104 31.09 5.02 -27.75
C LEU A 104 30.45 5.71 -28.96
N SER A 105 29.83 6.88 -28.77
CA SER A 105 29.32 7.72 -29.87
C SER A 105 30.43 8.24 -30.80
N LEU A 106 31.70 8.24 -30.36
CA LEU A 106 32.86 8.68 -31.13
C LEU A 106 33.39 7.62 -32.11
N VAL A 107 32.83 6.41 -32.09
CA VAL A 107 33.23 5.28 -32.94
C VAL A 107 32.62 5.44 -34.33
N PHE A 108 33.45 5.41 -35.38
CA PHE A 108 33.03 5.59 -36.77
C PHE A 108 33.19 4.34 -37.64
N SER A 109 33.96 3.33 -37.21
CA SER A 109 34.13 2.04 -37.91
C SER A 109 33.05 1.00 -37.53
N GLY A 110 31.80 1.46 -37.36
CA GLY A 110 30.71 0.65 -36.82
C GLY A 110 30.48 -0.66 -37.58
N SER A 111 30.37 -0.63 -38.91
CA SER A 111 30.08 -1.83 -39.72
C SER A 111 31.08 -2.97 -39.51
N GLU A 112 32.36 -2.64 -39.41
CA GLU A 112 33.45 -3.60 -39.26
C GLU A 112 33.57 -4.12 -37.82
N ILE A 113 33.28 -3.28 -36.83
CA ILE A 113 33.21 -3.64 -35.41
C ILE A 113 32.06 -4.62 -35.17
N PHE A 114 30.87 -4.29 -35.69
CA PHE A 114 29.68 -5.15 -35.55
C PHE A 114 29.88 -6.51 -36.20
N LYS A 115 30.52 -6.58 -37.38
CA LYS A 115 30.82 -7.86 -38.04
C LYS A 115 31.70 -8.79 -37.18
N ARG A 116 32.66 -8.23 -36.43
CA ARG A 116 33.53 -9.00 -35.53
C ARG A 116 32.75 -9.56 -34.35
N PHE A 117 31.92 -8.75 -33.68
CA PHE A 117 31.07 -9.24 -32.58
C PHE A 117 30.04 -10.27 -33.06
N LEU A 118 29.35 -9.98 -34.17
CA LEU A 118 28.35 -10.89 -34.76
C LEU A 118 28.94 -12.25 -35.17
N SER A 119 30.23 -12.35 -35.46
CA SER A 119 30.83 -13.65 -35.79
C SER A 119 30.74 -14.69 -34.64
N VAL A 120 30.52 -14.23 -33.41
CA VAL A 120 30.36 -15.09 -32.21
C VAL A 120 28.88 -15.45 -31.97
N SER A 121 27.92 -14.81 -32.65
CA SER A 121 26.49 -15.01 -32.39
C SER A 121 25.98 -16.42 -32.73
N HIS A 122 26.68 -17.13 -33.62
CA HIS A 122 26.37 -18.51 -34.00
C HIS A 122 27.14 -19.56 -33.18
N SER A 123 27.78 -19.15 -32.07
CA SER A 123 28.41 -20.09 -31.14
C SER A 123 27.40 -21.07 -30.56
N ASN A 124 27.78 -22.32 -30.34
CA ASN A 124 26.94 -23.29 -29.62
C ASN A 124 26.84 -22.99 -28.11
N ASP A 125 27.71 -22.13 -27.59
CA ASP A 125 27.75 -21.74 -26.18
C ASP A 125 26.81 -20.55 -25.88
N PRO A 126 25.76 -20.73 -25.05
CA PRO A 126 24.81 -19.66 -24.72
C PRO A 126 25.48 -18.48 -24.00
N VAL A 127 26.54 -18.70 -23.23
CA VAL A 127 27.26 -17.61 -22.54
C VAL A 127 27.93 -16.70 -23.55
N ALA A 128 28.54 -17.27 -24.60
CA ALA A 128 29.16 -16.49 -25.67
C ALA A 128 28.12 -15.68 -26.46
N ARG A 129 26.94 -16.27 -26.75
CA ARG A 129 25.83 -15.57 -27.40
C ARG A 129 25.26 -14.45 -26.52
N ALA A 130 25.10 -14.70 -25.22
CA ALA A 130 24.68 -13.70 -24.23
C ALA A 130 25.65 -12.51 -24.19
N MET A 131 26.96 -12.75 -24.16
CA MET A 131 27.96 -11.68 -24.18
C MET A 131 27.93 -10.89 -25.48
N THR A 132 27.67 -11.56 -26.60
CA THR A 132 27.51 -10.90 -27.91
C THR A 132 26.35 -9.91 -27.87
N LEU A 133 25.20 -10.33 -27.34
CA LEU A 133 24.02 -9.47 -27.18
C LEU A 133 24.28 -8.29 -26.23
N GLN A 134 24.98 -8.52 -25.12
CA GLN A 134 25.34 -7.44 -24.17
C GLN A 134 26.25 -6.38 -24.80
N VAL A 135 27.25 -6.80 -25.58
CA VAL A 135 28.11 -5.86 -26.30
C VAL A 135 27.31 -5.07 -27.34
N LEU A 136 26.47 -5.74 -28.12
CA LEU A 136 25.64 -5.09 -29.12
C LEU A 136 24.70 -4.06 -28.49
N ALA A 137 24.14 -4.36 -27.31
CA ALA A 137 23.31 -3.42 -26.54
C ALA A 137 24.07 -2.12 -26.23
N SER A 138 25.33 -2.21 -25.78
CA SER A 138 26.18 -1.03 -25.52
C SER A 138 26.55 -0.25 -26.79
N LEU A 139 26.60 -0.93 -27.94
CA LEU A 139 26.91 -0.33 -29.24
C LEU A 139 25.67 0.16 -30.01
N ALA A 140 24.46 0.02 -29.46
CA ALA A 140 23.21 0.40 -30.11
C ALA A 140 23.21 1.82 -30.71
N PRO A 141 23.78 2.86 -30.06
CA PRO A 141 23.83 4.21 -30.62
C PRO A 141 24.64 4.35 -31.92
N ILE A 142 25.59 3.44 -32.18
CA ILE A 142 26.51 3.53 -33.34
C ILE A 142 25.80 3.09 -34.63
N SER A 143 24.97 2.05 -34.54
CA SER A 143 24.26 1.50 -35.70
C SER A 143 22.88 0.96 -35.29
N PRO A 144 21.94 1.85 -34.94
CA PRO A 144 20.64 1.44 -34.43
C PRO A 144 19.80 0.68 -35.47
N GLU A 145 20.04 0.90 -36.77
CA GLU A 145 19.26 0.28 -37.86
C GLU A 145 19.94 -0.97 -38.49
N SER A 146 20.79 -1.65 -37.73
CA SER A 146 21.45 -2.88 -38.20
C SER A 146 20.51 -4.08 -38.23
N LYS A 147 20.01 -4.44 -39.42
CA LYS A 147 19.09 -5.58 -39.62
C LYS A 147 19.61 -6.92 -39.12
N GLN A 148 20.91 -7.16 -39.24
CA GLN A 148 21.53 -8.41 -38.75
C GLN A 148 21.45 -8.50 -37.23
N VAL A 149 21.63 -7.38 -36.54
CA VAL A 149 21.52 -7.30 -35.08
C VAL A 149 20.06 -7.43 -34.66
N HIS A 150 19.14 -6.77 -35.36
CA HIS A 150 17.71 -6.92 -35.11
C HIS A 150 17.26 -8.37 -35.23
N HIS A 151 17.64 -9.05 -36.32
CA HIS A 151 17.34 -10.46 -36.52
C HIS A 151 17.91 -11.31 -35.38
N LEU A 152 19.17 -11.10 -35.02
CA LEU A 152 19.81 -11.83 -33.92
C LEU A 152 19.09 -11.61 -32.59
N ILE A 153 18.74 -10.36 -32.25
CA ILE A 153 18.01 -10.04 -31.03
C ILE A 153 16.68 -10.79 -31.02
N VAL A 154 15.90 -10.73 -32.10
CA VAL A 154 14.60 -11.40 -32.23
C VAL A 154 14.73 -12.92 -32.16
N GLU A 155 15.76 -13.50 -32.78
CA GLU A 155 16.07 -14.93 -32.72
C GLU A 155 16.42 -15.36 -31.28
N SER A 156 17.36 -14.65 -30.63
CA SER A 156 17.78 -14.91 -29.26
C SER A 156 16.70 -14.61 -28.21
N MET A 157 15.65 -13.83 -28.54
CA MET A 157 14.46 -13.74 -27.68
C MET A 157 13.74 -15.08 -27.51
N SER A 158 14.02 -16.07 -28.36
CA SER A 158 13.49 -17.43 -28.29
C SER A 158 14.43 -18.45 -27.65
N ALA A 159 15.59 -18.03 -27.14
CA ALA A 159 16.55 -18.90 -26.48
C ALA A 159 15.98 -19.59 -25.24
N GLU A 160 16.38 -20.86 -25.03
CA GLU A 160 16.03 -21.64 -23.83
C GLU A 160 16.92 -21.28 -22.63
N ASP A 161 18.14 -20.83 -22.88
CA ASP A 161 19.07 -20.40 -21.84
C ASP A 161 18.64 -19.05 -21.23
N ALA A 162 18.52 -19.01 -19.90
CA ALA A 162 18.04 -17.84 -19.18
C ALA A 162 18.99 -16.63 -19.29
N GLY A 163 20.31 -16.87 -19.35
CA GLY A 163 21.32 -15.81 -19.45
C GLY A 163 21.33 -15.15 -20.83
N GLU A 164 21.25 -15.95 -21.89
CA GLU A 164 21.08 -15.48 -23.26
C GLU A 164 19.77 -14.71 -23.44
N PHE A 165 18.66 -15.26 -22.93
CA PHE A 165 17.36 -14.60 -22.99
C PHE A 165 17.37 -13.23 -22.29
N GLN A 166 17.99 -13.13 -21.10
CA GLN A 166 18.11 -11.87 -20.38
C GLN A 166 18.96 -10.84 -21.15
N ALA A 167 20.06 -11.29 -21.76
CA ALA A 167 20.89 -10.44 -22.60
C ALA A 167 20.13 -9.95 -23.85
N ALA A 168 19.32 -10.81 -24.47
CA ALA A 168 18.46 -10.45 -25.60
C ALA A 168 17.42 -9.39 -25.19
N CYS A 169 16.80 -9.52 -24.02
CA CYS A 169 15.86 -8.53 -23.48
C CYS A 169 16.54 -7.16 -23.30
N HIS A 170 17.75 -7.14 -22.74
CA HIS A 170 18.52 -5.92 -22.56
C HIS A 170 18.86 -5.27 -23.91
N ALA A 171 19.37 -6.04 -24.87
CA ALA A 171 19.64 -5.55 -26.22
C ALA A 171 18.38 -5.03 -26.91
N MET A 172 17.26 -5.75 -26.83
CA MET A 172 15.96 -5.32 -27.34
C MET A 172 15.56 -3.96 -26.75
N ALA A 173 15.70 -3.77 -25.44
CA ALA A 173 15.37 -2.50 -24.80
C ALA A 173 16.23 -1.34 -25.35
N GLU A 174 17.55 -1.54 -25.46
CA GLU A 174 18.47 -0.51 -25.96
C GLU A 174 18.20 -0.14 -27.43
N PHE A 175 17.93 -1.13 -28.29
CA PHE A 175 17.66 -0.87 -29.70
C PHE A 175 16.24 -0.35 -29.96
N ALA A 176 15.23 -0.80 -29.22
CA ALA A 176 13.84 -0.34 -29.39
C ALA A 176 13.66 1.15 -29.12
N HIS A 177 14.57 1.75 -28.34
CA HIS A 177 14.61 3.19 -28.08
C HIS A 177 15.14 4.02 -29.25
N LEU A 178 15.89 3.39 -30.17
CA LEU A 178 16.66 4.07 -31.21
C LEU A 178 16.23 3.66 -32.63
N SER A 179 15.72 2.45 -32.81
CA SER A 179 15.30 1.91 -34.12
C SER A 179 13.79 1.97 -34.30
N SER A 180 13.40 2.55 -35.43
CA SER A 180 11.99 2.55 -35.87
C SER A 180 11.51 1.15 -36.30
N GLU A 181 12.37 0.35 -36.92
CA GLU A 181 12.04 -1.00 -37.42
C GLU A 181 11.79 -1.98 -36.27
N LEU A 182 12.60 -1.94 -35.22
CA LEU A 182 12.42 -2.78 -34.03
C LEU A 182 11.20 -2.34 -33.18
N GLY A 183 10.88 -1.04 -33.18
CA GLY A 183 9.64 -0.52 -32.60
C GLY A 183 8.38 -1.06 -33.27
N ASN A 184 8.46 -1.43 -34.56
CA ASN A 184 7.34 -1.98 -35.33
C ASN A 184 7.10 -3.48 -35.10
N LEU A 185 7.91 -4.18 -34.30
CA LEU A 185 7.68 -5.60 -33.96
C LEU A 185 6.33 -5.84 -33.24
N GLY A 186 5.79 -4.81 -32.58
CA GLY A 186 4.42 -4.81 -32.06
C GLY A 186 3.34 -4.98 -33.13
N GLN A 187 3.69 -4.85 -34.42
CA GLN A 187 2.82 -5.05 -35.58
C GLN A 187 3.19 -6.31 -36.38
N SER A 188 4.15 -7.14 -35.92
CA SER A 188 4.60 -8.34 -36.64
C SER A 188 3.46 -9.33 -36.91
N ASP A 189 3.36 -9.88 -38.11
CA ASP A 189 2.37 -10.93 -38.46
C ASP A 189 2.59 -12.24 -37.69
N CYS A 190 3.80 -12.46 -37.17
CA CYS A 190 4.08 -13.59 -36.29
C CYS A 190 3.58 -13.31 -34.86
N MET A 191 2.40 -13.84 -34.51
CA MET A 191 1.78 -13.64 -33.18
C MET A 191 2.70 -14.02 -32.02
N GLN A 192 3.53 -15.06 -32.20
CA GLN A 192 4.49 -15.45 -31.16
C GLN A 192 5.56 -14.38 -30.92
N MET A 193 6.10 -13.77 -31.98
CA MET A 193 7.07 -12.67 -31.84
C MET A 193 6.41 -11.42 -31.27
N ARG A 194 5.20 -11.09 -31.76
CA ARG A 194 4.43 -9.93 -31.28
C ARG A 194 4.14 -10.02 -29.78
N ILE A 195 3.62 -11.14 -29.30
CA ILE A 195 3.34 -11.34 -27.86
C ILE A 195 4.62 -11.32 -27.03
N ARG A 196 5.74 -11.89 -27.54
CA ARG A 196 7.04 -11.79 -26.87
C ARG A 196 7.51 -10.34 -26.76
N TYR A 197 7.42 -9.56 -27.82
CA TYR A 197 7.74 -8.13 -27.82
C TYR A 197 6.90 -7.38 -26.77
N LEU A 198 5.58 -7.57 -26.76
CA LEU A 198 4.69 -6.95 -25.78
C LEU A 198 5.10 -7.29 -24.34
N GLN A 199 5.47 -8.54 -24.08
CA GLN A 199 5.93 -8.96 -22.76
C GLN A 199 7.20 -8.25 -22.31
N ILE A 200 8.20 -8.14 -23.19
CA ILE A 200 9.47 -7.48 -22.85
C ILE A 200 9.22 -5.99 -22.63
N SER A 201 8.49 -5.34 -23.54
CA SER A 201 8.17 -3.92 -23.46
C SER A 201 7.36 -3.60 -22.19
N CYS A 202 6.41 -4.47 -21.82
CA CYS A 202 5.68 -4.38 -20.55
C CYS A 202 6.62 -4.52 -19.34
N ASN A 203 7.51 -5.51 -19.32
CA ASN A 203 8.47 -5.69 -18.23
C ASN A 203 9.40 -4.48 -18.07
N CYS A 204 9.86 -3.90 -19.19
CA CYS A 204 10.65 -2.67 -19.18
C CYS A 204 9.84 -1.48 -18.63
N LEU A 205 8.58 -1.36 -19.02
CA LEU A 205 7.68 -0.32 -18.55
C LEU A 205 7.40 -0.44 -17.04
N CYS A 206 7.15 -1.65 -16.52
CA CYS A 206 6.93 -1.87 -15.10
C CYS A 206 8.17 -1.53 -14.24
N ARG A 207 9.38 -1.56 -14.81
CA ARG A 207 10.62 -1.17 -14.12
C ARG A 207 10.89 0.33 -14.18
N VAL A 208 10.58 0.95 -15.32
CA VAL A 208 10.77 2.38 -15.56
C VAL A 208 9.48 2.90 -16.21
N PRO A 209 8.49 3.30 -15.41
CA PRO A 209 7.22 3.76 -15.93
C PRO A 209 7.38 4.98 -16.83
N ASN A 210 6.60 5.02 -17.91
CA ASN A 210 6.65 6.08 -18.89
C ASN A 210 5.33 6.15 -19.65
N GLU A 211 4.59 7.25 -19.48
CA GLU A 211 3.26 7.42 -20.06
C GLU A 211 3.25 7.30 -21.60
N ARG A 212 4.25 7.87 -22.28
CA ARG A 212 4.35 7.80 -23.75
C ARG A 212 4.53 6.36 -24.23
N LYS A 213 5.38 5.58 -23.55
CA LYS A 213 5.54 4.14 -23.85
C LYS A 213 4.27 3.36 -23.56
N TRP A 214 3.56 3.67 -22.47
CA TRP A 214 2.29 3.04 -22.15
C TRP A 214 1.28 3.24 -23.28
N GLN A 215 1.12 4.48 -23.75
CA GLN A 215 0.27 4.82 -24.90
C GLN A 215 0.68 4.08 -26.18
N MET A 216 1.99 3.99 -26.47
CA MET A 216 2.50 3.28 -27.65
C MET A 216 2.20 1.79 -27.65
N LEU A 217 2.12 1.14 -26.47
CA LEU A 217 1.85 -0.29 -26.36
C LEU A 217 0.36 -0.63 -26.40
N CYS A 218 -0.54 0.32 -26.12
CA CYS A 218 -1.98 0.10 -26.13
C CYS A 218 -2.50 -0.44 -27.48
N GLY A 219 -2.14 0.22 -28.58
CA GLY A 219 -2.55 -0.20 -29.93
C GLY A 219 -2.12 -1.63 -30.27
N PRO A 220 -0.82 -1.98 -30.11
CA PRO A 220 -0.32 -3.34 -30.26
C PRO A 220 -1.04 -4.39 -29.41
N PHE A 221 -1.38 -4.12 -28.14
CA PHE A 221 -2.18 -5.04 -27.32
C PHE A 221 -3.58 -5.24 -27.93
N LEU A 222 -4.30 -4.16 -28.22
CA LEU A 222 -5.66 -4.21 -28.76
C LEU A 222 -5.70 -4.98 -30.09
N ALA A 223 -4.79 -4.66 -31.02
CA ALA A 223 -4.69 -5.35 -32.30
C ALA A 223 -4.37 -6.86 -32.15
N THR A 224 -3.65 -7.25 -31.10
CA THR A 224 -3.34 -8.67 -30.85
C THR A 224 -4.53 -9.43 -30.26
N ILE A 225 -5.37 -8.77 -29.45
CA ILE A 225 -6.56 -9.37 -28.82
C ILE A 225 -7.65 -9.70 -29.84
N GLU A 226 -7.72 -8.97 -30.95
CA GLU A 226 -8.66 -9.24 -32.06
C GLU A 226 -8.42 -10.57 -32.77
N HIS A 227 -7.25 -11.20 -32.56
CA HIS A 227 -6.90 -12.46 -33.20
C HIS A 227 -7.28 -13.67 -32.34
N GLU A 228 -7.79 -14.72 -32.98
CA GLU A 228 -8.00 -16.01 -32.32
C GLU A 228 -6.65 -16.73 -32.12
N LEU A 229 -6.22 -16.83 -30.86
CA LEU A 229 -4.90 -17.35 -30.51
C LEU A 229 -4.99 -18.78 -29.95
N PRO A 230 -3.95 -19.61 -30.17
CA PRO A 230 -3.77 -20.84 -29.41
C PRO A 230 -3.74 -20.56 -27.90
N THR A 231 -4.36 -21.42 -27.09
CA THR A 231 -4.56 -21.22 -25.64
C THR A 231 -3.28 -20.81 -24.90
N LYS A 232 -2.13 -21.41 -25.22
CA LYS A 232 -0.83 -21.07 -24.59
C LYS A 232 -0.41 -19.62 -24.87
N LEU A 233 -0.63 -19.13 -26.09
CA LEU A 233 -0.31 -17.76 -26.48
C LEU A 233 -1.31 -16.77 -25.89
N ALA A 234 -2.60 -17.10 -25.88
CA ALA A 234 -3.63 -16.29 -25.23
C ALA A 234 -3.33 -16.09 -23.73
N ILE A 235 -3.02 -17.16 -22.99
CA ILE A 235 -2.66 -17.06 -21.56
C ILE A 235 -1.47 -16.11 -21.36
N ARG A 236 -0.45 -16.21 -22.23
CA ARG A 236 0.73 -15.34 -22.14
C ARG A 236 0.37 -13.87 -22.39
N LEU A 237 -0.40 -13.60 -23.45
CA LEU A 237 -0.87 -12.25 -23.79
C LEU A 237 -1.68 -11.63 -22.64
N TYR A 238 -2.71 -12.33 -22.15
CA TYR A 238 -3.62 -11.81 -21.14
C TYR A 238 -2.93 -11.59 -19.78
N ARG A 239 -1.97 -12.45 -19.38
CA ARG A 239 -1.14 -12.22 -18.20
C ARG A 239 -0.28 -10.96 -18.34
N THR A 240 0.35 -10.79 -19.50
CA THR A 240 1.14 -9.59 -19.80
C THR A 240 0.26 -8.34 -19.82
N LEU A 241 -0.94 -8.42 -20.40
CA LEU A 241 -1.89 -7.32 -20.39
C LEU A 241 -2.35 -6.95 -18.98
N GLY A 242 -2.58 -7.93 -18.11
CA GLY A 242 -2.87 -7.70 -16.69
C GLY A 242 -1.76 -6.92 -15.99
N GLN A 243 -0.50 -7.31 -16.20
CA GLN A 243 0.67 -6.59 -15.67
C GLN A 243 0.76 -5.17 -16.24
N PHE A 244 0.50 -5.01 -17.53
CA PHE A 244 0.53 -3.72 -18.22
C PHE A 244 -0.49 -2.72 -17.66
N LEU A 245 -1.73 -3.18 -17.42
CA LEU A 245 -2.78 -2.32 -16.87
C LEU A 245 -2.62 -2.03 -15.37
N CYS A 246 -1.90 -2.89 -14.63
CA CYS A 246 -1.63 -2.68 -13.21
C CYS A 246 -0.37 -1.84 -12.93
N CYS A 247 0.21 -1.18 -13.94
CA CYS A 247 1.36 -0.30 -13.77
C CYS A 247 0.93 1.00 -13.05
N SER A 248 1.64 1.38 -11.98
CA SER A 248 1.23 2.39 -10.98
C SER A 248 1.10 3.83 -11.47
N ASP A 249 1.58 4.14 -12.68
CA ASP A 249 1.80 5.52 -13.14
C ASP A 249 0.79 5.96 -14.21
N VAL A 250 -0.34 5.28 -14.30
CA VAL A 250 -1.37 5.52 -15.32
C VAL A 250 -2.69 5.92 -14.67
N ALA A 251 -3.29 7.00 -15.18
CA ALA A 251 -4.59 7.46 -14.71
C ALA A 251 -5.67 6.38 -14.93
N ALA A 252 -6.54 6.19 -13.93
CA ALA A 252 -7.63 5.21 -13.97
C ALA A 252 -8.52 5.36 -15.23
N GLU A 253 -8.74 6.60 -15.68
CA GLU A 253 -9.51 6.90 -16.91
C GLU A 253 -8.89 6.26 -18.16
N GLN A 254 -7.56 6.31 -18.31
CA GLN A 254 -6.87 5.72 -19.47
C GLN A 254 -7.00 4.19 -19.45
N VAL A 255 -6.87 3.58 -18.27
CA VAL A 255 -7.06 2.12 -18.08
C VAL A 255 -8.49 1.72 -18.46
N LEU A 256 -9.50 2.48 -18.04
CA LEU A 256 -10.90 2.21 -18.36
C LEU A 256 -11.20 2.32 -19.87
N LEU A 257 -10.58 3.27 -20.58
CA LEU A 257 -10.73 3.41 -22.04
C LEU A 257 -10.16 2.21 -22.81
N VAL A 258 -8.98 1.72 -22.40
CA VAL A 258 -8.38 0.51 -22.98
C VAL A 258 -9.26 -0.70 -22.66
N LEU A 259 -9.73 -0.81 -21.42
CA LEU A 259 -10.62 -1.89 -21.00
C LEU A 259 -11.92 -1.91 -21.81
N ASP A 260 -12.52 -0.76 -22.11
CA ASP A 260 -13.71 -0.69 -22.97
C ASP A 260 -13.48 -1.26 -24.37
N SER A 261 -12.28 -1.09 -24.91
CA SER A 261 -11.93 -1.65 -26.21
C SER A 261 -11.78 -3.17 -26.13
N ILE A 262 -11.19 -3.68 -25.05
CA ILE A 262 -11.02 -5.12 -24.80
C ILE A 262 -12.38 -5.81 -24.59
N LEU A 263 -13.28 -5.21 -23.80
CA LEU A 263 -14.58 -5.80 -23.44
C LEU A 263 -15.58 -5.85 -24.59
N ARG A 264 -15.29 -5.18 -25.73
CA ARG A 264 -16.07 -5.30 -26.97
C ARG A 264 -15.85 -6.64 -27.70
N THR A 265 -14.87 -7.42 -27.28
CA THR A 265 -14.61 -8.76 -27.84
C THR A 265 -15.88 -9.61 -27.75
N PRO A 266 -16.32 -10.25 -28.86
CA PRO A 266 -17.55 -11.01 -28.88
C PRO A 266 -17.46 -12.24 -27.95
N VAL A 267 -18.57 -12.60 -27.32
CA VAL A 267 -18.64 -13.73 -26.37
C VAL A 267 -18.32 -15.07 -27.05
N ALA A 268 -18.54 -15.17 -28.37
CA ALA A 268 -18.19 -16.32 -29.19
C ALA A 268 -16.68 -16.48 -29.46
N HIS A 269 -15.85 -15.52 -29.06
CA HIS A 269 -14.41 -15.54 -29.31
C HIS A 269 -13.74 -16.75 -28.63
N THR A 270 -12.86 -17.45 -29.35
CA THR A 270 -12.20 -18.69 -28.86
C THR A 270 -11.42 -18.49 -27.55
N ASN A 271 -10.91 -17.28 -27.30
CA ASN A 271 -10.17 -16.93 -26.08
C ASN A 271 -11.02 -16.29 -24.96
N ILE A 272 -12.36 -16.32 -25.04
CA ILE A 272 -13.24 -15.69 -24.03
C ILE A 272 -12.96 -16.17 -22.60
N SER A 273 -12.60 -17.43 -22.41
CA SER A 273 -12.24 -17.96 -21.09
C SER A 273 -10.99 -17.28 -20.53
N GLN A 274 -9.97 -17.02 -21.36
CA GLN A 274 -8.75 -16.32 -20.93
C GLN A 274 -9.03 -14.83 -20.67
N LEU A 275 -9.94 -14.21 -21.43
CA LEU A 275 -10.39 -12.86 -21.16
C LEU A 275 -11.08 -12.75 -19.80
N ILE A 276 -11.96 -13.70 -19.44
CA ILE A 276 -12.61 -13.73 -18.12
C ILE A 276 -11.56 -13.86 -17.00
N GLU A 277 -10.58 -14.75 -17.14
CA GLU A 277 -9.49 -14.89 -16.16
C GLU A 277 -8.67 -13.60 -16.01
N PHE A 278 -8.38 -12.92 -17.12
CA PHE A 278 -7.75 -11.60 -17.08
C PHE A 278 -8.60 -10.58 -16.34
N CYS A 279 -9.91 -10.52 -16.60
CA CYS A 279 -10.83 -9.65 -15.91
C CYS A 279 -10.81 -9.92 -14.39
N CYS A 280 -10.77 -11.19 -13.96
CA CYS A 280 -10.62 -11.55 -12.55
C CYS A 280 -9.30 -11.04 -11.96
N GLN A 281 -8.20 -11.18 -12.69
CA GLN A 281 -6.88 -10.70 -12.28
C GLN A 281 -6.89 -9.19 -12.05
N ILE A 282 -7.38 -8.40 -13.02
CA ILE A 282 -7.40 -6.92 -12.87
C ILE A 282 -8.42 -6.46 -11.81
N THR A 283 -9.56 -7.16 -11.66
CA THR A 283 -10.52 -6.89 -10.59
C THR A 283 -9.89 -7.06 -9.21
N SER A 284 -8.95 -7.99 -9.08
CA SER A 284 -8.24 -8.25 -7.82
C SER A 284 -7.20 -7.17 -7.50
N HIS A 285 -6.74 -6.37 -8.46
CA HIS A 285 -5.67 -5.39 -8.24
C HIS A 285 -6.11 -3.92 -8.42
N LEU A 286 -7.23 -3.68 -9.11
CA LEU A 286 -7.69 -2.34 -9.48
C LEU A 286 -9.14 -2.14 -8.99
N PRO A 287 -9.36 -1.53 -7.81
CA PRO A 287 -10.71 -1.34 -7.26
C PRO A 287 -11.66 -0.57 -8.19
N PHE A 288 -11.13 0.40 -8.93
CA PHE A 288 -11.93 1.27 -9.80
C PHE A 288 -12.51 0.55 -11.03
N VAL A 289 -12.03 -0.66 -11.42
CA VAL A 289 -12.59 -1.41 -12.56
C VAL A 289 -13.77 -2.31 -12.17
N VAL A 290 -13.96 -2.57 -10.87
CA VAL A 290 -14.92 -3.54 -10.33
C VAL A 290 -16.33 -3.31 -10.88
N GLY A 291 -16.84 -2.08 -10.81
CA GLY A 291 -18.19 -1.76 -11.26
C GLY A 291 -18.41 -1.99 -12.76
N LYS A 292 -17.40 -1.65 -13.59
CA LYS A 292 -17.45 -1.86 -15.04
C LYS A 292 -17.43 -3.34 -15.39
N LEU A 293 -16.59 -4.12 -14.74
CA LEU A 293 -16.47 -5.56 -14.97
C LEU A 293 -17.69 -6.34 -14.47
N HIS A 294 -18.30 -5.92 -13.35
CA HIS A 294 -19.59 -6.44 -12.91
C HIS A 294 -20.68 -6.24 -13.97
N HIS A 295 -20.80 -5.01 -14.51
CA HIS A 295 -21.79 -4.71 -15.54
C HIS A 295 -21.58 -5.53 -16.82
N TRP A 296 -20.32 -5.66 -17.26
CA TRP A 296 -19.97 -6.52 -18.38
C TRP A 296 -20.30 -7.99 -18.13
N ALA A 297 -19.90 -8.53 -16.97
CA ALA A 297 -20.18 -9.92 -16.60
C ALA A 297 -21.68 -10.22 -16.57
N ARG A 298 -22.49 -9.27 -16.07
CA ARG A 298 -23.95 -9.36 -16.11
C ARG A 298 -24.47 -9.50 -17.55
N GLY A 299 -24.01 -8.65 -18.46
CA GLY A 299 -24.39 -8.71 -19.88
C GLY A 299 -23.92 -9.98 -20.59
N VAL A 300 -22.81 -10.60 -20.14
CA VAL A 300 -22.36 -11.91 -20.65
C VAL A 300 -23.29 -13.02 -20.17
N VAL A 301 -23.63 -13.05 -18.88
CA VAL A 301 -24.52 -14.09 -18.29
C VAL A 301 -25.94 -14.00 -18.86
N GLU A 302 -26.47 -12.79 -19.09
CA GLU A 302 -27.79 -12.59 -19.69
C GLU A 302 -27.86 -13.15 -21.13
N LYS A 303 -26.76 -13.09 -21.89
CA LYS A 303 -26.69 -13.60 -23.26
C LYS A 303 -26.35 -15.08 -23.32
N GLU A 304 -25.44 -15.54 -22.47
CA GLU A 304 -24.84 -16.87 -22.51
C GLU A 304 -24.71 -17.46 -21.09
N SER A 305 -25.84 -17.82 -20.49
CA SER A 305 -25.91 -18.33 -19.11
C SER A 305 -25.08 -19.60 -18.88
N HIS A 306 -24.81 -20.38 -19.93
CA HIS A 306 -23.98 -21.58 -19.88
C HIS A 306 -22.48 -21.29 -19.59
N LEU A 307 -22.03 -20.03 -19.75
CA LEU A 307 -20.67 -19.61 -19.43
C LEU A 307 -20.47 -19.27 -17.95
N LEU A 308 -21.50 -19.41 -17.12
CA LEU A 308 -21.43 -19.17 -15.68
C LEU A 308 -20.50 -20.21 -15.02
N ARG A 309 -19.23 -19.84 -14.94
CA ARG A 309 -18.14 -20.54 -14.26
C ARG A 309 -17.71 -19.76 -13.01
N PRO A 310 -16.92 -20.36 -12.10
CA PRO A 310 -16.47 -19.68 -10.87
C PRO A 310 -15.81 -18.33 -11.15
N SER A 311 -15.03 -18.21 -12.22
CA SER A 311 -14.36 -16.97 -12.63
C SER A 311 -15.35 -15.89 -13.07
N LEU A 312 -16.36 -16.25 -13.86
CA LEU A 312 -17.40 -15.28 -14.27
C LEU A 312 -18.29 -14.89 -13.08
N ALA A 313 -18.59 -15.85 -12.19
CA ALA A 313 -19.30 -15.58 -10.96
C ALA A 313 -18.52 -14.66 -10.00
N TYR A 314 -17.19 -14.74 -9.98
CA TYR A 314 -16.36 -13.81 -9.21
C TYR A 314 -16.53 -12.37 -9.68
N LEU A 315 -16.66 -12.15 -10.99
CA LEU A 315 -16.95 -10.82 -11.56
C LEU A 315 -18.40 -10.39 -11.35
N LEU A 316 -19.35 -11.31 -11.50
CA LEU A 316 -20.77 -11.03 -11.28
C LEU A 316 -21.05 -10.66 -9.82
N LEU A 317 -20.41 -11.34 -8.88
CA LEU A 317 -20.55 -11.14 -7.45
C LEU A 317 -19.43 -10.29 -6.88
N ALA A 318 -18.81 -9.40 -7.67
CA ALA A 318 -17.59 -8.70 -7.27
C ALA A 318 -17.74 -7.90 -5.96
N PRO A 319 -16.63 -7.67 -5.23
CA PRO A 319 -16.65 -6.95 -3.96
C PRO A 319 -17.30 -5.56 -4.07
N SER A 320 -18.00 -5.14 -3.01
CA SER A 320 -18.63 -3.80 -2.90
C SER A 320 -19.72 -3.47 -3.93
N VAL A 321 -20.13 -4.41 -4.77
CA VAL A 321 -21.29 -4.23 -5.67
C VAL A 321 -22.58 -4.48 -4.91
N GLN A 322 -23.57 -3.60 -5.10
CA GLN A 322 -24.94 -3.86 -4.64
C GLN A 322 -25.69 -4.69 -5.70
N LEU A 323 -25.98 -5.95 -5.38
CA LEU A 323 -26.79 -6.80 -6.23
C LEU A 323 -28.23 -6.29 -6.27
N SER A 324 -28.76 -6.07 -7.48
CA SER A 324 -30.20 -5.79 -7.70
C SER A 324 -31.03 -7.04 -7.44
N GLU A 325 -32.29 -6.87 -7.04
CA GLU A 325 -33.20 -7.98 -6.72
C GLU A 325 -33.53 -8.88 -7.92
N ASP A 326 -33.32 -8.37 -9.14
CA ASP A 326 -33.63 -9.07 -10.38
C ASP A 326 -32.54 -10.08 -10.80
N ILE A 327 -31.38 -10.10 -10.11
CA ILE A 327 -30.28 -11.00 -10.45
C ILE A 327 -30.55 -12.37 -9.83
N ASP A 328 -30.78 -13.38 -10.67
CA ASP A 328 -30.75 -14.76 -10.22
C ASP A 328 -29.31 -15.15 -9.86
N THR A 329 -29.08 -15.40 -8.58
CA THR A 329 -27.77 -15.83 -8.05
C THR A 329 -27.68 -17.34 -7.88
N LEU A 330 -28.78 -18.08 -8.11
CA LEU A 330 -28.84 -19.51 -7.91
C LEU A 330 -28.21 -20.25 -9.09
N MET A 331 -27.23 -21.11 -8.80
CA MET A 331 -26.56 -21.88 -9.85
C MET A 331 -27.42 -23.05 -10.32
N ASN A 332 -27.68 -23.07 -11.64
CA ASN A 332 -28.27 -24.20 -12.35
C ASN A 332 -27.16 -25.22 -12.65
N GLY A 333 -26.84 -26.09 -11.68
CA GLY A 333 -25.75 -27.05 -11.80
C GLY A 333 -25.79 -28.14 -10.72
N THR A 334 -24.66 -28.80 -10.51
CA THR A 334 -24.48 -29.79 -9.44
C THR A 334 -24.40 -29.12 -8.07
N ASP A 335 -24.54 -29.91 -7.00
CA ASP A 335 -24.33 -29.41 -5.63
C ASP A 335 -22.91 -28.87 -5.41
N LEU A 336 -21.92 -29.41 -6.13
CA LEU A 336 -20.55 -28.88 -6.12
C LEU A 336 -20.48 -27.50 -6.75
N ASP A 337 -21.17 -27.27 -7.87
CA ASP A 337 -21.21 -25.96 -8.53
C ASP A 337 -21.84 -24.92 -7.60
N ARG A 338 -22.97 -25.25 -6.96
CA ARG A 338 -23.62 -24.40 -5.96
C ARG A 338 -22.68 -24.08 -4.79
N TYR A 339 -21.95 -25.06 -4.29
CA TYR A 339 -20.96 -24.87 -3.24
C TYR A 339 -19.82 -23.93 -3.67
N VAL A 340 -19.29 -24.10 -4.88
CA VAL A 340 -18.23 -23.23 -5.40
C VAL A 340 -18.72 -21.79 -5.59
N ILE A 341 -19.93 -21.59 -6.12
CA ILE A 341 -20.53 -20.25 -6.23
C ILE A 341 -20.75 -19.63 -4.83
N ALA A 342 -21.24 -20.40 -3.86
CA ALA A 342 -21.39 -19.92 -2.49
C ALA A 342 -20.05 -19.50 -1.87
N ARG A 343 -18.96 -20.24 -2.14
CA ARG A 343 -17.61 -19.84 -1.70
C ARG A 343 -17.15 -18.52 -2.32
N VAL A 344 -17.39 -18.31 -3.61
CA VAL A 344 -17.09 -17.03 -4.28
C VAL A 344 -17.92 -15.89 -3.68
N ALA A 345 -19.20 -16.14 -3.44
CA ALA A 345 -20.10 -15.19 -2.80
C ALA A 345 -19.62 -14.81 -1.38
N PHE A 346 -19.16 -15.77 -0.58
CA PHE A 346 -18.56 -15.49 0.72
C PHE A 346 -17.33 -14.59 0.61
N ARG A 347 -16.41 -14.92 -0.29
CA ARG A 347 -15.17 -14.17 -0.50
C ARG A 347 -15.45 -12.71 -0.85
N ASN A 348 -16.48 -12.45 -1.65
CA ASN A 348 -16.80 -11.11 -2.12
C ASN A 348 -17.86 -10.38 -1.27
N GLY A 349 -18.26 -10.95 -0.13
CA GLY A 349 -19.19 -10.30 0.80
C GLY A 349 -20.67 -10.39 0.41
N GLN A 350 -21.07 -11.29 -0.49
CA GLN A 350 -22.47 -11.51 -0.92
C GLN A 350 -23.10 -12.70 -0.20
N TRP A 351 -23.03 -12.72 1.13
CA TRP A 351 -23.35 -13.92 1.92
C TRP A 351 -24.84 -14.26 1.88
N LYS A 352 -25.71 -13.34 2.27
CA LYS A 352 -27.15 -13.57 2.38
C LYS A 352 -27.84 -13.61 1.02
N ARG A 353 -27.42 -12.75 0.08
CA ARG A 353 -28.07 -12.65 -1.24
C ARG A 353 -27.65 -13.73 -2.23
N ALA A 354 -26.40 -14.20 -2.19
CA ALA A 354 -25.90 -15.18 -3.17
C ALA A 354 -25.44 -16.50 -2.54
N ALA A 355 -24.72 -16.48 -1.40
CA ALA A 355 -24.24 -17.72 -0.79
C ALA A 355 -25.40 -18.54 -0.18
N LEU A 356 -26.31 -17.90 0.56
CA LEU A 356 -27.40 -18.58 1.27
C LEU A 356 -28.33 -19.38 0.33
N PRO A 357 -28.88 -18.83 -0.77
CA PRO A 357 -29.75 -19.58 -1.66
C PRO A 357 -29.06 -20.79 -2.29
N ASN A 358 -27.79 -20.64 -2.70
CA ASN A 358 -27.00 -21.74 -3.25
C ASN A 358 -26.76 -22.84 -2.21
N LEU A 359 -26.43 -22.50 -0.97
CA LEU A 359 -26.22 -23.47 0.10
C LEU A 359 -27.52 -24.18 0.50
N GLN A 360 -28.65 -23.48 0.49
CA GLN A 360 -29.97 -24.06 0.79
C GLN A 360 -30.40 -25.07 -0.27
N ALA A 361 -30.02 -24.84 -1.54
CA ALA A 361 -30.33 -25.75 -2.64
C ALA A 361 -29.51 -27.05 -2.65
N ILE A 362 -28.42 -27.14 -1.88
CA ILE A 362 -27.59 -28.36 -1.79
C ILE A 362 -28.37 -29.49 -1.09
N CYS A 363 -28.41 -30.66 -1.73
CA CYS A 363 -29.05 -31.85 -1.17
C CYS A 363 -28.18 -32.47 -0.06
N THR A 364 -28.62 -32.31 1.19
CA THR A 364 -27.88 -32.82 2.37
C THR A 364 -28.04 -34.32 2.59
N ASP A 365 -29.08 -34.96 2.03
CA ASP A 365 -29.40 -36.37 2.29
C ASP A 365 -28.33 -37.35 1.79
N ARG A 366 -27.41 -36.88 0.94
CA ARG A 366 -26.33 -37.66 0.33
C ARG A 366 -24.96 -37.39 0.94
N LEU A 367 -24.87 -36.48 1.91
CA LEU A 367 -23.62 -36.06 2.53
C LEU A 367 -23.33 -36.86 3.81
N SER A 368 -22.06 -36.95 4.18
CA SER A 368 -21.68 -37.43 5.52
C SER A 368 -22.20 -36.47 6.59
N LEU A 369 -22.28 -36.93 7.84
CA LEU A 369 -22.70 -36.09 8.96
C LEU A 369 -21.84 -34.83 9.08
N GLU A 370 -20.50 -34.95 8.93
CA GLU A 370 -19.63 -33.77 9.03
C GLU A 370 -19.89 -32.77 7.90
N ASN A 371 -20.12 -33.26 6.68
CA ASN A 371 -20.42 -32.40 5.54
C ASN A 371 -21.80 -31.74 5.69
N CYS A 372 -22.79 -32.43 6.26
CA CYS A 372 -24.08 -31.84 6.62
C CYS A 372 -23.91 -30.72 7.65
N GLU A 373 -23.15 -30.96 8.71
CA GLU A 373 -22.88 -29.96 9.76
C GLU A 373 -22.10 -28.77 9.20
N TRP A 374 -21.12 -29.00 8.34
CA TRP A 374 -20.38 -27.96 7.64
C TRP A 374 -21.28 -27.09 6.76
N ILE A 375 -22.11 -27.69 5.91
CA ILE A 375 -23.05 -26.95 5.07
C ILE A 375 -24.07 -26.19 5.94
N GLN A 376 -24.53 -26.77 7.05
CA GLN A 376 -25.42 -26.09 7.98
C GLN A 376 -24.74 -24.90 8.67
N ALA A 377 -23.48 -25.03 9.08
CA ALA A 377 -22.69 -23.94 9.63
C ALA A 377 -22.54 -22.81 8.60
N LEU A 378 -22.28 -23.13 7.33
CA LEU A 378 -22.20 -22.13 6.27
C LEU A 378 -23.56 -21.45 6.00
N ARG A 379 -24.69 -22.19 6.07
CA ARG A 379 -26.03 -21.60 5.93
C ARG A 379 -26.31 -20.57 7.02
N GLU A 380 -26.03 -20.93 8.27
CA GLU A 380 -26.21 -20.02 9.42
C GLU A 380 -25.23 -18.83 9.33
N LEU A 381 -23.99 -19.05 8.88
CA LEU A 381 -23.01 -17.98 8.66
C LEU A 381 -23.50 -17.01 7.57
N ALA A 382 -24.03 -17.53 6.47
CA ALA A 382 -24.57 -16.72 5.39
C ALA A 382 -25.78 -15.87 5.84
N ALA A 383 -26.65 -16.46 6.67
CA ALA A 383 -27.79 -15.77 7.26
C ALA A 383 -27.39 -14.66 8.26
N SER A 384 -26.19 -14.75 8.83
CA SER A 384 -25.68 -13.76 9.81
C SER A 384 -25.32 -12.39 9.21
N GLN A 385 -25.28 -12.25 7.88
CA GLN A 385 -24.96 -10.97 7.26
C GLN A 385 -26.04 -9.92 7.55
N LEU A 386 -25.59 -8.76 8.06
CA LEU A 386 -26.45 -7.62 8.35
C LEU A 386 -26.97 -6.97 7.06
N SER A 387 -28.27 -6.63 7.04
CA SER A 387 -28.88 -5.75 6.04
C SER A 387 -28.95 -4.30 6.49
N GLU A 388 -28.97 -4.06 7.80
CA GLU A 388 -29.04 -2.76 8.43
C GLU A 388 -28.29 -2.79 9.77
N PHE A 389 -27.83 -1.62 10.23
CA PHE A 389 -27.22 -1.47 11.54
C PHE A 389 -28.28 -1.10 12.58
N SER A 390 -28.86 -2.10 13.23
CA SER A 390 -29.84 -1.92 14.31
C SER A 390 -29.59 -2.92 15.44
N VAL A 391 -30.03 -2.61 16.66
CA VAL A 391 -29.92 -3.51 17.83
C VAL A 391 -30.59 -4.86 17.53
N SER A 392 -31.75 -4.85 16.86
CA SER A 392 -32.46 -6.07 16.48
C SER A 392 -31.72 -6.91 15.45
N ALA A 393 -31.12 -6.27 14.43
CA ALA A 393 -30.35 -6.96 13.40
C ALA A 393 -29.05 -7.56 13.98
N LEU A 394 -28.36 -6.84 14.86
CA LEU A 394 -27.16 -7.32 15.56
C LEU A 394 -27.47 -8.49 16.50
N PHE A 395 -28.63 -8.46 17.16
CA PHE A 395 -29.07 -9.58 18.00
C PHE A 395 -29.31 -10.86 17.19
N GLU A 396 -30.01 -10.77 16.04
CA GLU A 396 -30.21 -11.92 15.17
C GLU A 396 -28.89 -12.40 14.53
N GLN A 397 -27.98 -11.48 14.15
CA GLN A 397 -26.63 -11.83 13.72
C GLN A 397 -25.89 -12.66 14.79
N ASN A 398 -25.90 -12.22 16.05
CA ASN A 398 -25.25 -12.95 17.16
C ASN A 398 -25.83 -14.35 17.35
N LYS A 399 -27.15 -14.50 17.24
CA LYS A 399 -27.82 -15.80 17.35
C LYS A 399 -27.39 -16.76 16.26
N HIS A 400 -27.26 -16.28 15.01
CA HIS A 400 -26.71 -17.08 13.91
C HIS A 400 -25.24 -17.43 14.17
N LEU A 401 -24.38 -16.45 14.47
CA LEU A 401 -22.95 -16.68 14.73
C LEU A 401 -22.70 -17.64 15.90
N TYR A 402 -23.52 -17.58 16.95
CA TYR A 402 -23.45 -18.51 18.07
C TYR A 402 -23.73 -19.96 17.65
N ARG A 403 -24.75 -20.18 16.80
CA ARG A 403 -25.06 -21.51 16.25
C ARG A 403 -23.91 -22.03 15.38
N VAL A 404 -23.36 -21.18 14.51
CA VAL A 404 -22.21 -21.51 13.68
C VAL A 404 -21.02 -21.93 14.55
N HIS A 405 -20.68 -21.12 15.56
CA HIS A 405 -19.58 -21.41 16.47
C HIS A 405 -19.80 -22.72 17.23
N ALA A 406 -21.02 -23.00 17.69
CA ALA A 406 -21.34 -24.26 18.38
C ALA A 406 -21.12 -25.48 17.47
N ILE A 407 -21.54 -25.42 16.21
CA ILE A 407 -21.34 -26.50 15.23
C ILE A 407 -19.84 -26.68 14.94
N LEU A 408 -19.14 -25.61 14.56
CA LEU A 408 -17.73 -25.68 14.19
C LEU A 408 -16.82 -26.08 15.35
N LYS A 409 -17.15 -25.64 16.57
CA LYS A 409 -16.42 -26.05 17.78
C LYS A 409 -16.58 -27.53 18.07
N SER A 410 -17.79 -28.08 17.89
CA SER A 410 -18.04 -29.53 18.00
C SER A 410 -17.21 -30.30 16.99
N LEU A 411 -17.19 -29.86 15.73
CA LEU A 411 -16.38 -30.46 14.67
C LEU A 411 -14.87 -30.36 14.95
N ALA A 412 -14.39 -29.23 15.45
CA ALA A 412 -12.98 -29.03 15.80
C ALA A 412 -12.53 -29.87 17.00
N GLN A 413 -13.43 -30.25 17.90
CA GLN A 413 -13.13 -31.13 19.02
C GLN A 413 -13.08 -32.62 18.62
N SER A 414 -13.48 -32.96 17.39
CA SER A 414 -13.32 -34.31 16.87
C SER A 414 -11.85 -34.57 16.51
N SER A 415 -11.30 -35.69 17.00
CA SER A 415 -9.88 -36.04 16.80
C SER A 415 -9.48 -36.24 15.35
N GLN A 416 -10.44 -36.49 14.44
CA GLN A 416 -10.18 -36.72 13.03
C GLN A 416 -10.03 -35.43 12.21
N HIS A 417 -10.59 -34.31 12.69
CA HIS A 417 -10.71 -33.08 11.90
C HIS A 417 -10.33 -31.79 12.64
N GLU A 418 -9.71 -31.90 13.82
CA GLU A 418 -9.25 -30.76 14.62
C GLU A 418 -8.49 -29.72 13.78
N ALA A 419 -7.50 -30.16 12.99
CA ALA A 419 -6.71 -29.27 12.15
C ALA A 419 -7.52 -28.54 11.06
N ALA A 420 -8.60 -29.13 10.56
CA ALA A 420 -9.41 -28.56 9.48
C ALA A 420 -10.40 -27.51 9.98
N PHE A 421 -10.95 -27.70 11.19
CA PHE A 421 -12.01 -26.84 11.73
C PHE A 421 -11.57 -25.89 12.85
N ALA A 422 -10.36 -26.02 13.38
CA ALA A 422 -9.83 -25.10 14.39
C ALA A 422 -9.84 -23.64 13.91
N PHE A 423 -9.29 -23.37 12.72
CA PHE A 423 -9.26 -22.00 12.17
C PHE A 423 -10.68 -21.44 11.91
N PRO A 424 -11.58 -22.13 11.18
CA PRO A 424 -12.96 -21.66 11.00
C PRO A 424 -13.69 -21.40 12.32
N SER A 425 -13.53 -22.28 13.32
CA SER A 425 -14.15 -22.13 14.64
C SER A 425 -13.69 -20.85 15.36
N GLU A 426 -12.38 -20.60 15.40
CA GLU A 426 -11.80 -19.40 16.02
C GLU A 426 -12.12 -18.12 15.23
N TRP A 427 -12.16 -18.20 13.91
CA TRP A 427 -12.56 -17.07 13.05
C TRP A 427 -14.01 -16.64 13.31
N VAL A 428 -14.94 -17.60 13.40
CA VAL A 428 -16.34 -17.30 13.77
C VAL A 428 -16.44 -16.78 15.20
N ALA A 429 -15.60 -17.27 16.13
CA ALA A 429 -15.55 -16.72 17.48
C ALA A 429 -15.14 -15.24 17.48
N CYS A 430 -14.17 -14.85 16.64
CA CYS A 430 -13.77 -13.46 16.47
C CYS A 430 -14.93 -12.60 15.95
N LEU A 431 -15.64 -13.05 14.91
CA LEU A 431 -16.85 -12.37 14.42
C LEU A 431 -17.92 -12.21 15.51
N LEU A 432 -18.17 -13.27 16.27
CA LEU A 432 -19.15 -13.26 17.36
C LEU A 432 -18.76 -12.23 18.43
N TYR A 433 -17.50 -12.15 18.83
CA TYR A 433 -17.04 -11.17 19.82
C TYR A 433 -17.12 -9.73 19.29
N SER A 434 -16.76 -9.50 18.02
CA SER A 434 -16.92 -8.19 17.39
C SER A 434 -18.39 -7.77 17.30
N SER A 435 -19.28 -8.69 16.92
CA SER A 435 -20.72 -8.44 16.82
C SER A 435 -21.37 -8.23 18.21
N ASP A 436 -20.95 -8.97 19.23
CA ASP A 436 -21.38 -8.75 20.62
C ASP A 436 -20.95 -7.37 21.15
N ALA A 437 -19.70 -6.96 20.88
CA ALA A 437 -19.23 -5.62 21.23
C ALA A 437 -20.06 -4.53 20.51
N ALA A 438 -20.35 -4.70 19.22
CA ALA A 438 -21.19 -3.78 18.46
C ALA A 438 -22.62 -3.72 19.02
N LEU A 439 -23.21 -4.86 19.39
CA LEU A 439 -24.53 -4.93 20.01
C LEU A 439 -24.58 -4.19 21.35
N GLN A 440 -23.55 -4.35 22.19
CA GLN A 440 -23.46 -3.66 23.48
C GLN A 440 -23.38 -2.13 23.29
N ILE A 441 -22.52 -1.66 22.37
CA ILE A 441 -22.40 -0.23 22.04
C ILE A 441 -23.72 0.30 21.49
N ALA A 442 -24.32 -0.38 20.50
CA ALA A 442 -25.58 0.04 19.91
C ALA A 442 -26.71 0.09 20.96
N SER A 443 -26.74 -0.86 21.90
CA SER A 443 -27.72 -0.90 23.00
C SER A 443 -27.50 0.23 24.01
N ALA A 444 -26.26 0.65 24.25
CA ALA A 444 -25.93 1.78 25.12
C ALA A 444 -26.35 3.13 24.50
N VAL A 445 -26.24 3.27 23.18
CA VAL A 445 -26.44 4.55 22.47
C VAL A 445 -27.87 4.72 21.94
N SER A 446 -28.48 3.67 21.39
CA SER A 446 -29.77 3.75 20.68
C SER A 446 -30.93 4.32 21.51
N PRO A 447 -31.13 3.97 22.79
CA PRO A 447 -32.20 4.56 23.60
C PRO A 447 -32.06 6.08 23.72
N THR A 448 -30.82 6.56 23.82
CA THR A 448 -30.54 8.00 23.92
C THR A 448 -30.84 8.71 22.62
N LEU A 449 -30.37 8.17 21.49
CA LEU A 449 -30.65 8.76 20.16
C LEU A 449 -32.15 8.78 19.83
N ASN A 450 -32.89 7.75 20.22
CA ASN A 450 -34.30 7.61 19.86
C ASN A 450 -35.25 8.39 20.78
N TRP A 451 -34.90 8.59 22.06
CA TRP A 451 -35.84 9.13 23.05
C TRP A 451 -35.45 10.50 23.61
N CYS A 452 -34.20 10.94 23.46
CA CYS A 452 -33.77 12.23 23.99
C CYS A 452 -33.78 13.30 22.89
N LYS A 453 -34.33 14.47 23.20
CA LYS A 453 -34.23 15.65 22.34
C LYS A 453 -32.84 16.28 22.51
N HIS A 454 -32.27 16.77 21.42
CA HIS A 454 -31.02 17.53 21.46
C HIS A 454 -31.27 19.00 21.87
N PRO A 455 -30.35 19.64 22.62
CA PRO A 455 -29.11 19.07 23.18
C PRO A 455 -29.38 18.14 24.38
N LEU A 456 -28.51 17.13 24.56
CA LEU A 456 -28.63 16.15 25.65
C LEU A 456 -28.31 16.80 27.01
N SER A 457 -28.99 16.40 28.08
CA SER A 457 -28.65 16.87 29.43
C SER A 457 -27.36 16.22 29.94
N ALA A 458 -26.61 16.91 30.80
CA ALA A 458 -25.37 16.40 31.38
C ALA A 458 -25.53 15.03 32.06
N ALA A 459 -26.67 14.80 32.73
CA ALA A 459 -26.99 13.53 33.37
C ALA A 459 -27.17 12.39 32.35
N VAL A 460 -27.76 12.67 31.18
CA VAL A 460 -27.91 11.69 30.10
C VAL A 460 -26.55 11.40 29.46
N VAL A 461 -25.75 12.44 29.18
CA VAL A 461 -24.38 12.29 28.65
C VAL A 461 -23.52 11.44 29.59
N PHE A 462 -23.55 11.73 30.90
CA PHE A 462 -22.83 10.95 31.91
C PHE A 462 -23.24 9.46 31.91
N ARG A 463 -24.54 9.16 31.84
CA ARG A 463 -25.03 7.78 31.79
C ARG A 463 -24.57 7.05 30.53
N VAL A 464 -24.61 7.72 29.38
CA VAL A 464 -24.13 7.14 28.10
C VAL A 464 -22.63 6.91 28.14
N LYS A 465 -21.83 7.87 28.60
CA LYS A 465 -20.38 7.69 28.77
C LYS A 465 -20.09 6.48 29.66
N ARG A 466 -20.73 6.38 30.83
CA ARG A 466 -20.55 5.23 31.74
C ARG A 466 -20.98 3.89 31.12
N ALA A 467 -22.04 3.88 30.31
CA ALA A 467 -22.46 2.67 29.59
C ALA A 467 -21.45 2.27 28.50
N LEU A 468 -20.88 3.24 27.78
CA LEU A 468 -19.82 3.02 26.79
C LEU A 468 -18.53 2.53 27.43
N GLU A 469 -18.15 3.04 28.60
CA GLU A 469 -17.00 2.54 29.36
C GLU A 469 -17.16 1.05 29.73
N ALA A 470 -18.39 0.62 30.06
CA ALA A 470 -18.65 -0.80 30.34
C ALA A 470 -18.49 -1.70 29.10
N CYS A 471 -18.64 -1.15 27.89
CA CYS A 471 -18.47 -1.88 26.63
C CYS A 471 -16.99 -2.17 26.32
N GLU A 472 -16.05 -1.47 26.94
CA GLU A 472 -14.61 -1.57 26.64
C GLU A 472 -14.06 -2.99 26.81
N TYR A 473 -14.55 -3.74 27.81
CA TYR A 473 -14.15 -5.13 28.00
C TYR A 473 -14.50 -6.02 26.80
N GLY A 474 -15.71 -5.86 26.25
CA GLY A 474 -16.17 -6.59 25.07
C GLY A 474 -15.34 -6.27 23.83
N ILE A 475 -15.06 -4.98 23.61
CA ILE A 475 -14.22 -4.52 22.50
C ILE A 475 -12.79 -5.07 22.64
N GLY A 476 -12.21 -4.96 23.84
CA GLY A 476 -10.86 -5.48 24.12
C GLY A 476 -10.76 -6.99 23.91
N ARG A 477 -11.79 -7.75 24.30
CA ARG A 477 -11.87 -9.19 24.01
C ARG A 477 -11.86 -9.48 22.51
N ALA A 478 -12.63 -8.75 21.72
CA ALA A 478 -12.67 -8.88 20.26
C ALA A 478 -11.29 -8.55 19.64
N CYS A 479 -10.66 -7.44 20.02
CA CYS A 479 -9.32 -7.06 19.58
C CYS A 479 -8.30 -8.18 19.85
N GLN A 480 -8.27 -8.70 21.09
CA GLN A 480 -7.33 -9.75 21.47
C GLN A 480 -7.59 -11.07 20.72
N ALA A 481 -8.85 -11.40 20.43
CA ALA A 481 -9.19 -12.58 19.67
C ALA A 481 -8.66 -12.49 18.23
N TRP A 482 -8.90 -11.38 17.53
CA TRP A 482 -8.35 -11.16 16.17
C TRP A 482 -6.82 -11.18 16.15
N LEU A 483 -6.18 -10.55 17.13
CA LEU A 483 -4.72 -10.55 17.24
C LEU A 483 -4.15 -11.96 17.44
N ARG A 484 -4.80 -12.77 18.29
CA ARG A 484 -4.39 -14.16 18.53
C ARG A 484 -4.57 -15.01 17.28
N LEU A 485 -5.71 -14.87 16.60
CA LEU A 485 -5.99 -15.61 15.37
C LEU A 485 -4.98 -15.26 14.27
N ALA A 486 -4.67 -13.98 14.07
CA ALA A 486 -3.64 -13.55 13.12
C ALA A 486 -2.27 -14.19 13.43
N ARG A 487 -1.88 -14.24 14.70
CA ARG A 487 -0.61 -14.83 15.15
C ARG A 487 -0.57 -16.36 15.05
N SER A 488 -1.71 -17.04 15.14
CA SER A 488 -1.79 -18.50 15.02
C SER A 488 -2.00 -19.00 13.59
N SER A 489 -2.20 -18.10 12.62
CA SER A 489 -2.52 -18.43 11.23
C SER A 489 -1.28 -18.56 10.33
N PHE A 490 -0.26 -19.32 10.78
CA PHE A 490 0.99 -19.48 10.03
C PHE A 490 0.79 -20.06 8.62
N GLY A 491 -0.25 -20.89 8.41
CA GLY A 491 -0.56 -21.50 7.13
C GLY A 491 -1.43 -20.67 6.19
N ALA A 492 -1.80 -19.44 6.57
CA ALA A 492 -2.64 -18.58 5.75
C ALA A 492 -1.85 -17.90 4.62
N ASP A 493 -2.50 -17.61 3.50
CA ASP A 493 -1.92 -16.79 2.43
C ASP A 493 -1.80 -15.31 2.85
N GLU A 494 -1.01 -14.56 2.08
CA GLU A 494 -0.73 -13.14 2.33
C GLU A 494 -2.00 -12.27 2.39
N GLU A 495 -2.96 -12.51 1.48
CA GLU A 495 -4.25 -11.80 1.44
C GLU A 495 -5.05 -12.03 2.73
N SER A 496 -5.09 -13.27 3.22
CA SER A 496 -5.76 -13.66 4.45
C SER A 496 -5.10 -13.02 5.67
N ILE A 497 -3.76 -12.98 5.73
CA ILE A 497 -3.01 -12.34 6.83
C ILE A 497 -3.30 -10.83 6.85
N ASP A 498 -3.24 -10.16 5.69
CA ASP A 498 -3.56 -8.74 5.56
C ASP A 498 -4.99 -8.45 5.99
N PHE A 499 -5.94 -9.29 5.58
CA PHE A 499 -7.33 -9.16 5.99
C PHE A 499 -7.50 -9.29 7.51
N LEU A 500 -6.87 -10.29 8.14
CA LEU A 500 -6.91 -10.47 9.61
C LEU A 500 -6.30 -9.26 10.35
N ALA A 501 -5.23 -8.68 9.81
CA ALA A 501 -4.62 -7.48 10.35
C ALA A 501 -5.56 -6.26 10.25
N LEU A 502 -6.26 -6.10 9.14
CA LEU A 502 -7.26 -5.04 8.98
C LEU A 502 -8.47 -5.24 9.90
N GLN A 503 -8.93 -6.47 10.13
CA GLN A 503 -10.01 -6.78 11.08
C GLN A 503 -9.63 -6.45 12.53
N HIS A 504 -8.39 -6.77 12.93
CA HIS A 504 -7.85 -6.34 14.21
C HIS A 504 -7.84 -4.80 14.33
N THR A 505 -7.34 -4.12 13.28
CA THR A 505 -7.29 -2.65 13.24
C THR A 505 -8.68 -2.02 13.29
N GLN A 506 -9.69 -2.62 12.67
CA GLN A 506 -11.08 -2.20 12.78
C GLN A 506 -11.56 -2.22 14.24
N CYS A 507 -11.32 -3.31 14.97
CA CYS A 507 -11.71 -3.42 16.38
C CYS A 507 -10.95 -2.40 17.24
N ALA A 508 -9.65 -2.21 16.99
CA ALA A 508 -8.84 -1.21 17.68
C ALA A 508 -9.35 0.22 17.42
N LEU A 509 -9.81 0.51 16.19
CA LEU A 509 -10.38 1.82 15.84
C LEU A 509 -11.71 2.07 16.56
N VAL A 510 -12.57 1.05 16.70
CA VAL A 510 -13.79 1.13 17.52
C VAL A 510 -13.44 1.38 18.99
N GLN A 511 -12.41 0.71 19.52
CA GLN A 511 -11.92 0.95 20.88
C GLN A 511 -11.46 2.40 21.06
N TYR A 512 -10.66 2.90 20.12
CA TYR A 512 -10.18 4.28 20.11
C TYR A 512 -11.34 5.28 20.08
N ALA A 513 -12.35 5.06 19.21
CA ALA A 513 -13.54 5.91 19.15
C ALA A 513 -14.29 5.98 20.49
N VAL A 514 -14.49 4.83 21.14
CA VAL A 514 -15.16 4.77 22.47
C VAL A 514 -14.33 5.49 23.53
N GLN A 515 -13.01 5.35 23.51
CA GLN A 515 -12.13 6.05 24.46
C GLN A 515 -12.13 7.56 24.25
N CYS A 516 -12.15 8.03 23.00
CA CYS A 516 -12.32 9.45 22.68
C CYS A 516 -13.64 10.00 23.22
N VAL A 517 -14.77 9.32 22.94
CA VAL A 517 -16.11 9.77 23.40
C VAL A 517 -16.21 9.77 24.93
N THR A 518 -15.54 8.86 25.60
CA THR A 518 -15.54 8.76 27.07
C THR A 518 -14.54 9.71 27.74
N GLY A 519 -13.70 10.41 26.98
CA GLY A 519 -12.70 11.35 27.51
C GLY A 519 -11.48 10.68 28.13
N ARG A 520 -11.22 9.40 27.81
CA ARG A 520 -10.03 8.69 28.26
C ARG A 520 -8.85 8.97 27.32
N GLN A 521 -7.65 9.05 27.88
CA GLN A 521 -6.45 9.26 27.09
C GLN A 521 -6.20 8.06 26.17
N ALA A 522 -6.30 8.28 24.86
CA ALA A 522 -6.17 7.25 23.85
C ALA A 522 -5.15 7.66 22.79
N SER A 523 -4.28 6.72 22.40
CA SER A 523 -3.35 6.93 21.29
C SER A 523 -4.05 6.61 19.97
N ALA A 524 -3.82 7.45 18.95
CA ALA A 524 -4.34 7.20 17.62
C ALA A 524 -3.86 5.83 17.10
N VAL A 525 -4.77 5.09 16.47
CA VAL A 525 -4.47 3.77 15.90
C VAL A 525 -3.66 3.95 14.62
N PRO A 526 -2.44 3.39 14.52
CA PRO A 526 -1.67 3.46 13.29
C PRO A 526 -2.35 2.63 12.20
N LEU A 527 -2.73 3.28 11.10
CA LEU A 527 -3.22 2.62 9.90
C LEU A 527 -2.05 2.35 8.94
N PRO A 528 -2.00 1.19 8.27
CA PRO A 528 -1.02 0.95 7.23
C PRO A 528 -1.21 1.96 6.08
N THR A 529 -0.10 2.44 5.52
CA THR A 529 -0.09 3.38 4.38
C THR A 529 -0.52 2.70 3.07
N SER A 530 -0.37 1.38 2.99
CA SER A 530 -0.87 0.52 1.90
C SER A 530 -1.28 -0.83 2.47
N SER A 531 -2.46 -1.33 2.14
CA SER A 531 -2.87 -2.71 2.47
C SER A 531 -2.93 -3.56 1.21
N GLY A 532 -2.12 -4.61 1.14
CA GLY A 532 -2.25 -5.74 0.23
C GLY A 532 -2.33 -5.46 -1.28
N ASN A 533 -1.99 -6.47 -2.06
CA ASN A 533 -2.19 -6.43 -3.52
C ASN A 533 -3.66 -6.59 -3.93
N SER A 534 -4.58 -6.81 -2.98
CA SER A 534 -5.98 -7.16 -3.28
C SER A 534 -6.96 -5.98 -3.17
N THR A 535 -7.94 -5.94 -4.06
CA THR A 535 -9.03 -4.96 -4.04
C THR A 535 -9.85 -5.00 -2.76
N HIS A 536 -10.07 -6.19 -2.18
CA HIS A 536 -10.85 -6.33 -0.95
C HIS A 536 -10.16 -5.68 0.25
N THR A 537 -8.85 -5.90 0.41
CA THR A 537 -8.07 -5.26 1.48
C THR A 537 -7.96 -3.76 1.28
N GLN A 538 -7.78 -3.30 0.03
CA GLN A 538 -7.73 -1.87 -0.30
C GLN A 538 -9.05 -1.16 0.04
N LEU A 539 -10.19 -1.72 -0.36
CA LEU A 539 -11.51 -1.15 -0.05
C LEU A 539 -11.77 -1.12 1.47
N LEU A 540 -11.38 -2.17 2.20
CA LEU A 540 -11.49 -2.18 3.66
C LEU A 540 -10.60 -1.10 4.30
N LEU A 541 -9.36 -0.94 3.84
CA LEU A 541 -8.46 0.11 4.32
C LEU A 541 -9.02 1.52 4.06
N GLU A 542 -9.58 1.77 2.86
CA GLU A 542 -10.22 3.06 2.55
C GLU A 542 -11.36 3.36 3.53
N GLN A 543 -12.20 2.37 3.86
CA GLN A 543 -13.26 2.54 4.86
C GLN A 543 -12.70 2.83 6.25
N LEU A 544 -11.60 2.17 6.66
CA LEU A 544 -10.95 2.42 7.94
C LEU A 544 -10.28 3.79 8.00
N GLN A 545 -9.67 4.25 6.91
CA GLN A 545 -9.09 5.60 6.80
C GLN A 545 -10.18 6.68 6.91
N MET A 546 -11.29 6.50 6.19
CA MET A 546 -12.47 7.36 6.30
C MET A 546 -12.97 7.42 7.74
N ALA A 547 -13.19 6.27 8.39
CA ALA A 547 -13.65 6.22 9.77
C ALA A 547 -12.67 6.89 10.75
N SER A 548 -11.36 6.64 10.59
CA SER A 548 -10.32 7.26 11.42
C SER A 548 -10.31 8.78 11.29
N SER A 549 -10.44 9.31 10.07
CA SER A 549 -10.53 10.75 9.83
C SER A 549 -11.75 11.39 10.51
N GLN A 550 -12.91 10.70 10.48
CA GLN A 550 -14.13 11.16 11.15
C GLN A 550 -13.98 11.14 12.67
N ILE A 551 -13.38 10.10 13.23
CA ILE A 551 -13.12 10.01 14.68
C ILE A 551 -12.17 11.14 15.12
N ALA A 552 -11.11 11.40 14.36
CA ALA A 552 -10.17 12.48 14.66
C ALA A 552 -10.84 13.86 14.62
N GLN A 553 -11.71 14.11 13.63
CA GLN A 553 -12.51 15.34 13.57
C GLN A 553 -13.44 15.50 14.78
N LEU A 554 -14.08 14.42 15.22
CA LEU A 554 -14.96 14.43 16.39
C LEU A 554 -14.18 14.64 17.70
N ALA A 555 -13.01 14.01 17.83
CA ALA A 555 -12.15 14.15 19.01
C ALA A 555 -11.56 15.57 19.14
N ALA A 556 -11.27 16.25 18.03
CA ALA A 556 -10.77 17.63 18.04
C ALA A 556 -11.81 18.65 18.53
N ASN A 557 -13.11 18.33 18.48
CA ASN A 557 -14.19 19.24 18.88
C ASN A 557 -14.53 19.20 20.38
N ASP A 558 -13.92 18.29 21.17
CA ASP A 558 -14.10 18.19 22.64
C ASP A 558 -12.90 18.84 23.35
N GLU A 559 -12.74 20.17 23.22
CA GLU A 559 -11.68 20.95 23.88
C GLU A 559 -11.94 21.07 25.39
N GLY A 560 -11.43 20.11 26.18
CA GLY A 560 -11.48 20.16 27.64
C GLY A 560 -10.38 21.04 28.26
N ILE A 561 -10.75 21.98 29.14
CA ILE A 561 -9.81 22.64 30.06
C ILE A 561 -9.56 21.67 31.23
N SER A 562 -8.31 21.29 31.47
CA SER A 562 -7.92 20.46 32.60
C SER A 562 -7.20 21.31 33.65
N ILE A 563 -7.58 21.18 34.92
CA ILE A 563 -6.94 21.88 36.04
C ILE A 563 -6.41 20.83 37.01
N GLN A 564 -5.10 20.86 37.28
CA GLN A 564 -4.46 20.06 38.32
C GLN A 564 -4.19 20.92 39.54
N MET A 565 -4.36 20.36 40.74
CA MET A 565 -4.18 21.06 42.01
C MET A 565 -3.29 20.30 42.97
N SER A 566 -2.52 21.05 43.75
CA SER A 566 -1.74 20.58 44.89
C SER A 566 -1.95 21.51 46.08
N VAL A 567 -2.10 20.93 47.28
CA VAL A 567 -2.27 21.69 48.52
C VAL A 567 -1.00 21.52 49.35
N SER A 568 -0.44 22.62 49.83
CA SER A 568 0.73 22.63 50.70
C SER A 568 0.52 23.57 51.88
N ILE A 569 1.13 23.26 53.03
CA ILE A 569 1.21 24.18 54.17
C ILE A 569 2.61 24.73 54.21
N HIS A 570 2.73 26.05 54.39
CA HIS A 570 4.03 26.69 54.58
C HIS A 570 4.74 26.03 55.79
N SER A 571 5.75 25.21 55.48
CA SER A 571 6.72 24.50 56.35
C SER A 571 6.60 22.98 56.63
N GLN A 572 5.59 22.21 56.16
CA GLN A 572 5.62 20.73 56.31
C GLN A 572 4.97 19.97 55.14
N ILE A 573 5.74 19.10 54.49
CA ILE A 573 5.29 18.15 53.44
C ILE A 573 4.90 16.83 54.12
N LYS A 574 3.72 16.76 54.76
CA LYS A 574 3.11 15.49 55.21
C LYS A 574 1.59 15.56 55.15
N ASP A 575 0.96 14.46 54.74
CA ASP A 575 -0.49 14.31 54.49
C ASP A 575 -1.40 14.50 55.72
N ASN A 576 -0.82 14.52 56.94
CA ASN A 576 -1.54 14.77 58.19
C ASN A 576 -0.80 15.84 58.99
N ILE A 577 -1.51 16.88 59.41
CA ILE A 577 -0.95 17.95 60.24
C ILE A 577 -1.55 17.91 61.63
N THR A 578 -0.70 18.11 62.65
CA THR A 578 -1.14 18.31 64.03
C THR A 578 -1.04 19.77 64.43
N ILE A 579 -2.14 20.40 64.84
CA ILE A 579 -2.23 21.86 65.08
C ILE A 579 -2.83 22.12 66.48
N SER A 580 -2.42 23.20 67.15
CA SER A 580 -3.04 23.64 68.41
C SER A 580 -4.30 24.48 68.14
N THR A 581 -5.25 24.51 69.08
CA THR A 581 -6.52 25.24 68.91
C THR A 581 -6.38 26.76 68.80
N THR A 582 -5.22 27.32 69.17
CA THR A 582 -4.97 28.77 69.16
C THR A 582 -4.25 29.27 67.92
N ASP A 583 -3.69 28.39 67.09
CA ASP A 583 -2.84 28.78 65.98
C ASP A 583 -3.65 29.07 64.71
N THR A 584 -3.26 30.14 64.00
CA THR A 584 -3.74 30.42 62.65
C THR A 584 -2.75 29.85 61.67
N VAL A 585 -3.22 28.95 60.80
CA VAL A 585 -2.36 28.19 59.89
C VAL A 585 -2.52 28.70 58.46
N PRO A 586 -1.42 29.11 57.81
CA PRO A 586 -1.43 29.47 56.40
C PRO A 586 -1.42 28.21 55.52
N ILE A 587 -2.49 28.02 54.76
CA ILE A 587 -2.61 26.94 53.78
C ILE A 587 -2.48 27.55 52.38
N GLN A 588 -1.53 27.04 51.61
CA GLN A 588 -1.30 27.43 50.23
C GLN A 588 -1.85 26.37 49.28
N VAL A 589 -2.65 26.80 48.31
CA VAL A 589 -3.18 25.95 47.24
C VAL A 589 -2.57 26.43 45.94
N ASP A 590 -1.77 25.56 45.32
CA ASP A 590 -1.16 25.80 44.02
C ASP A 590 -1.83 24.94 42.96
N GLY A 591 -2.10 25.50 41.79
CA GLY A 591 -2.71 24.76 40.69
C GLY A 591 -2.14 25.15 39.34
N VAL A 592 -2.14 24.17 38.44
CA VAL A 592 -1.72 24.31 37.04
C VAL A 592 -2.94 24.14 36.15
N ILE A 593 -3.11 25.09 35.22
CA ILE A 593 -4.15 25.09 34.20
C ILE A 593 -3.53 24.62 32.89
N SER A 594 -4.00 23.50 32.38
CA SER A 594 -3.66 22.97 31.06
C SER A 594 -4.88 23.02 30.15
N THR A 595 -4.85 23.91 29.17
CA THR A 595 -5.95 24.18 28.25
C THR A 595 -5.49 24.13 26.79
N THR A 596 -6.29 23.53 25.92
CA THR A 596 -6.17 23.65 24.46
C THR A 596 -7.01 24.79 23.90
N HIS A 597 -7.92 25.35 24.71
CA HIS A 597 -8.76 26.48 24.32
C HIS A 597 -7.95 27.77 24.14
N THR A 598 -8.33 28.56 23.12
CA THR A 598 -7.75 29.90 22.87
C THR A 598 -8.27 30.97 23.81
N VAL A 599 -9.39 30.71 24.50
CA VAL A 599 -10.04 31.66 25.42
C VAL A 599 -9.28 31.67 26.76
N PRO A 600 -8.81 32.84 27.22
CA PRO A 600 -8.06 32.95 28.46
C PRO A 600 -8.96 32.73 29.69
N VAL A 601 -8.42 32.10 30.74
CA VAL A 601 -9.08 32.02 32.06
C VAL A 601 -8.88 33.33 32.80
N HIS A 602 -9.95 34.07 33.06
CA HIS A 602 -9.89 35.39 33.70
C HIS A 602 -9.58 35.30 35.20
N SER A 603 -10.26 34.40 35.90
CA SER A 603 -10.08 34.18 37.32
C SER A 603 -10.43 32.74 37.70
N VAL A 604 -9.84 32.30 38.81
CA VAL A 604 -10.07 30.99 39.43
C VAL A 604 -10.61 31.22 40.82
N ILE A 605 -11.70 30.54 41.16
CA ILE A 605 -12.38 30.59 42.44
C ILE A 605 -12.12 29.26 43.15
N ILE A 606 -11.38 29.31 44.24
CA ILE A 606 -11.06 28.14 45.05
C ILE A 606 -11.95 28.18 46.29
N THR A 607 -12.70 27.11 46.51
CA THR A 607 -13.57 26.95 47.67
C THR A 607 -13.00 25.90 48.59
N ALA A 608 -12.61 26.33 49.78
CA ALA A 608 -12.22 25.50 50.90
C ALA A 608 -13.45 25.17 51.75
N SER A 609 -13.80 23.89 51.86
CA SER A 609 -14.91 23.40 52.69
C SER A 609 -14.36 22.63 53.89
N LEU A 610 -14.68 23.09 55.11
CA LEU A 610 -14.29 22.41 56.33
C LEU A 610 -15.47 21.61 56.87
N GLN A 611 -15.24 20.31 57.08
CA GLN A 611 -16.22 19.41 57.65
C GLN A 611 -15.73 18.84 58.98
N PHE A 612 -16.42 19.19 60.06
CA PHE A 612 -16.16 18.71 61.41
C PHE A 612 -17.04 17.49 61.70
N PRO A 613 -16.46 16.27 61.85
CA PRO A 613 -17.25 15.03 61.98
C PRO A 613 -18.17 15.01 63.20
N THR A 614 -17.76 15.66 64.29
CA THR A 614 -18.41 15.64 65.60
C THR A 614 -19.22 16.90 65.91
N MET A 615 -19.04 17.98 65.14
CA MET A 615 -19.72 19.26 65.36
C MET A 615 -20.12 19.90 64.02
N SER A 616 -21.08 19.28 63.33
CA SER A 616 -21.54 19.73 62.00
C SER A 616 -22.06 21.17 61.96
N ALA A 617 -22.51 21.72 63.10
CA ALA A 617 -22.92 23.12 63.24
C ALA A 617 -21.77 24.13 63.05
N LEU A 618 -20.51 23.68 63.06
CA LEU A 618 -19.32 24.51 62.84
C LEU A 618 -18.77 24.42 61.42
N ASN A 619 -19.39 23.64 60.53
CA ASN A 619 -18.98 23.55 59.13
C ASN A 619 -19.08 24.92 58.47
N TYR A 620 -18.04 25.32 57.76
CA TYR A 620 -18.03 26.56 57.00
C TYR A 620 -17.20 26.42 55.74
N ASN A 621 -17.51 27.27 54.76
CA ASN A 621 -16.77 27.36 53.51
C ASN A 621 -16.08 28.72 53.42
N GLU A 622 -14.84 28.74 52.99
CA GLU A 622 -14.11 29.96 52.63
C GLU A 622 -13.77 29.92 51.15
N THR A 623 -13.99 31.04 50.45
CA THR A 623 -13.72 31.16 49.02
C THR A 623 -12.65 32.21 48.75
N ARG A 624 -11.71 31.88 47.87
CA ARG A 624 -10.70 32.83 47.38
C ARG A 624 -10.74 32.89 45.86
N THR A 625 -10.84 34.10 45.32
CA THR A 625 -10.73 34.34 43.89
C THR A 625 -9.33 34.85 43.58
N VAL A 626 -8.63 34.19 42.68
CA VAL A 626 -7.28 34.53 42.25
C VAL A 626 -7.22 34.66 40.74
N LYS A 627 -6.30 35.50 40.25
CA LYS A 627 -6.03 35.61 38.81
C LYS A 627 -4.85 34.69 38.47
N PRO A 628 -4.97 33.84 37.45
CA PRO A 628 -3.84 33.02 37.00
C PRO A 628 -2.67 33.89 36.54
N THR A 629 -1.46 33.51 36.95
CA THR A 629 -0.22 34.04 36.42
C THR A 629 0.05 33.37 35.07
N GLN A 630 0.16 34.17 34.01
CA GLN A 630 0.41 33.70 32.63
C GLN A 630 -0.62 32.68 32.09
N ASN A 631 -1.85 32.65 32.62
CA ASN A 631 -2.89 31.66 32.26
C ASN A 631 -2.56 30.18 32.54
N ILE A 632 -1.45 29.90 33.23
CA ILE A 632 -0.96 28.53 33.40
C ILE A 632 -0.90 28.15 34.88
N HIS A 633 -0.72 29.10 35.80
CA HIS A 633 -0.53 28.81 37.22
C HIS A 633 -1.36 29.73 38.11
N PHE A 634 -1.86 29.21 39.23
CA PHE A 634 -2.47 30.04 40.27
C PHE A 634 -2.03 29.59 41.67
N THR A 635 -1.98 30.55 42.59
CA THR A 635 -1.71 30.32 44.01
C THR A 635 -2.76 31.05 44.83
N ALA A 636 -3.39 30.35 45.77
CA ALA A 636 -4.27 30.94 46.77
C ALA A 636 -3.82 30.61 48.18
N ASN A 637 -3.88 31.61 49.06
CA ASN A 637 -3.54 31.46 50.47
C ASN A 637 -4.79 31.60 51.34
N PHE A 638 -5.00 30.62 52.21
CA PHE A 638 -6.03 30.59 53.23
C PHE A 638 -5.37 30.73 54.59
N LEU A 639 -5.96 31.52 55.48
CA LEU A 639 -5.51 31.67 56.87
C LEU A 639 -6.63 31.16 57.76
N MET A 640 -6.44 29.98 58.34
CA MET A 640 -7.52 29.27 59.01
C MET A 640 -7.15 28.88 60.43
N GLN A 641 -8.15 28.90 61.31
CA GLN A 641 -8.05 28.40 62.68
C GLN A 641 -8.89 27.14 62.82
N PHE A 642 -8.34 26.14 63.50
CA PHE A 642 -8.96 24.83 63.65
C PHE A 642 -9.34 24.60 65.11
N LYS A 643 -10.65 24.44 65.37
CA LYS A 643 -11.16 24.19 66.74
C LYS A 643 -11.19 22.69 67.09
N GLN A 644 -11.18 21.83 66.09
CA GLN A 644 -11.24 20.38 66.22
C GLN A 644 -10.66 19.73 64.97
N THR A 645 -10.22 18.47 65.08
CA THR A 645 -9.85 17.62 63.96
C THR A 645 -10.93 17.60 62.87
N CYS A 646 -10.54 17.87 61.62
CA CYS A 646 -11.45 17.96 60.49
C CYS A 646 -10.81 17.49 59.19
N ASN A 647 -11.67 17.16 58.22
CA ASN A 647 -11.27 17.00 56.84
C ASN A 647 -11.64 18.28 56.08
N MET A 648 -10.69 18.79 55.32
CA MET A 648 -10.84 19.97 54.50
C MET A 648 -10.80 19.55 53.03
N GLU A 649 -11.77 19.99 52.25
CA GLU A 649 -11.84 19.72 50.81
C GLU A 649 -11.77 21.03 50.02
N PHE A 650 -10.95 21.05 48.99
CA PHE A 650 -10.78 22.15 48.07
C PHE A 650 -11.42 21.79 46.74
N SER A 651 -12.27 22.67 46.23
CA SER A 651 -12.85 22.59 44.89
C SER A 651 -12.51 23.85 44.11
N VAL A 652 -12.46 23.74 42.78
CA VAL A 652 -12.12 24.84 41.89
C VAL A 652 -13.19 25.09 40.87
N GLU A 653 -13.47 26.37 40.69
CA GLU A 653 -14.27 26.91 39.62
C GLU A 653 -13.46 27.98 38.89
N PHE A 654 -13.78 28.27 37.64
CA PHE A 654 -13.09 29.31 36.89
C PHE A 654 -14.04 30.15 36.07
N VAL A 655 -13.60 31.35 35.71
CA VAL A 655 -14.37 32.33 34.93
C VAL A 655 -13.65 32.56 33.61
N ASP A 656 -14.34 32.42 32.49
CA ASP A 656 -13.76 32.71 31.17
C ASP A 656 -13.57 34.23 30.93
N GLY A 657 -12.60 34.57 30.08
CA GLY A 657 -12.24 35.96 29.78
C GLY A 657 -13.12 36.67 28.76
N GLU A 658 -13.94 35.94 28.00
CA GLU A 658 -14.79 36.53 26.95
C GLU A 658 -16.23 36.79 27.41
N GLN A 659 -16.84 35.84 28.10
CA GLN A 659 -18.26 35.86 28.48
C GLN A 659 -18.46 36.11 29.98
N GLY A 660 -17.41 36.00 30.78
CA GLY A 660 -17.48 36.09 32.24
C GLY A 660 -18.28 34.95 32.85
N LYS A 661 -18.46 33.84 32.14
CA LYS A 661 -19.25 32.70 32.60
C LYS A 661 -18.44 31.86 33.56
N ARG A 662 -19.10 31.36 34.61
CA ARG A 662 -18.51 30.52 35.65
C ARG A 662 -18.65 29.04 35.30
N TRP A 663 -17.56 28.31 35.44
CA TRP A 663 -17.41 26.90 35.09
C TRP A 663 -16.90 26.13 36.32
N VAL A 664 -17.44 24.94 36.55
CA VAL A 664 -17.06 24.08 37.68
C VAL A 664 -16.07 23.03 37.18
N SER A 665 -14.94 22.88 37.89
CA SER A 665 -13.98 21.81 37.63
C SER A 665 -14.31 20.58 38.49
N ASP A 666 -14.11 19.38 37.94
CA ASP A 666 -14.25 18.12 38.69
C ASP A 666 -13.03 17.84 39.59
N THR A 667 -12.02 18.70 39.57
CA THR A 667 -10.79 18.58 40.38
C THR A 667 -11.08 18.93 41.84
N THR A 668 -10.80 18.01 42.74
CA THR A 668 -10.78 18.26 44.19
C THR A 668 -9.43 17.88 44.81
N ALA A 669 -9.11 18.52 45.92
CA ALA A 669 -7.98 18.14 46.77
C ALA A 669 -8.43 18.12 48.22
N SER A 670 -7.91 17.18 49.02
CA SER A 670 -8.30 17.05 50.43
C SER A 670 -7.10 17.14 51.36
N LEU A 671 -7.30 17.76 52.51
CA LEU A 671 -6.29 17.87 53.56
C LEU A 671 -6.90 17.43 54.90
N LYS A 672 -6.22 16.51 55.60
CA LYS A 672 -6.63 16.08 56.93
C LYS A 672 -5.87 16.87 58.00
N VAL A 673 -6.61 17.46 58.93
CA VAL A 673 -6.06 18.25 60.03
C VAL A 673 -6.45 17.60 61.35
N ASP A 674 -5.45 17.18 62.13
CA ASP A 674 -5.61 16.68 63.50
C ASP A 674 -5.35 17.82 64.49
N VAL A 675 -6.30 18.13 65.37
CA VAL A 675 -6.12 19.17 66.39
C VAL A 675 -5.78 18.50 67.72
N LYS A 676 -4.66 18.86 68.33
CA LYS A 676 -4.32 18.44 69.70
C LYS A 676 -4.85 19.48 70.69
N GLU A 677 -5.48 19.00 71.75
CA GLU A 677 -5.92 19.82 72.89
C GLU A 677 -4.75 20.50 73.60
#